data_AF-A0A2D0NFD1-F1
#
_entry.id   AF-A0A2D0NFD1-F1
#
_cell.length_a   1.000
_cell.length_b   1.000
_cell.length_c   1.000
_cell.angle_alpha   90.00
_cell.angle_beta   90.00
_cell.angle_gamma   90.00
#
_symmetry.space_group_name_H-M   'P 1'
#
loop_
_entity.id
_entity.type
_entity.pdbx_description
1 polymer ?
#
loop_
_entity_poly.entity_id
_entity_poly.type
_entity_poly.pdbx_seq_one_letter_code
_entity_poly.pdbx_strand_id
1 'polypeptide(L)'
;MLSNVMLFVAIAGGVIILLVVAMLASWYKKIPQGQALVRTGSGGTKVAFDRGMLVVPVLHMVESMDLSVKTIEIGRLKEDGLLCKDNLRADIKVVFFVRVNQETKDISRVAQTIGCKRASDPEILRQLFEAKFSEALKTVGKRFEFVELYDNREKFKQEIINIIGLDLNGYVLDDCAIDYLEQTPIEFLKVDNILDSEGIKKITELTATQKIKANFIRREEEKTIKEQDVEAQEAILEYERQLTEKEERQKREIANIRARENAEIAKINEEERLRSEMVRIRTEEEIAIAEENKARQVVVAAKNRERTEAVETERVEKDRLLELTERERIVTLAEIEKQRAIEQEQKNIQDVIRERVMVEKKTVEEEEKIKDTRELATARRAKDVAIIKAEESGESAIIQQTKTAEAERLAAEINAQKLLIDAEAEKNAAEKEAEARKIQAEAKAAEEATIGLSEAQVIEAKARAKEQEGLIEAAVLEKKAIAEAKGIEARASATHKQGILEAEVLAEKGTSEAKVIELKSLATAKGASEQGMAEAKVLQEKLLAEAKGVEEKAKAMQKLDGVGKEHEEFKLRLEKERDVELANIEVQRYVAEAQAMALSEAFKNAKIDIVGGESTFVDNIMNAINRGKTVDRLVSSSDTLGDLKTTLLGNGNGTPGLLNQIHGMVKSAGFKSEDVKNLSLAALLLKLYNQSGSEDKGAISKLMDAVKQYGLGEQQISGLL
;
A
#
# COMPACT_ATOMS: atom_id res chain seq x y z
N MET A 1 -90.96 22.15 68.29
CA MET A 1 -90.09 21.27 69.12
C MET A 1 -89.50 20.13 68.29
N LEU A 2 -90.29 19.20 67.74
CA LEU A 2 -89.78 18.04 66.97
C LEU A 2 -88.97 18.40 65.70
N SER A 3 -89.36 19.46 64.97
CA SER A 3 -88.61 19.92 63.77
C SER A 3 -87.20 20.44 64.10
N ASN A 4 -87.04 21.17 65.20
CA ASN A 4 -85.73 21.68 65.63
C ASN A 4 -84.82 20.54 66.14
N VAL A 5 -85.39 19.52 66.79
CA VAL A 5 -84.63 18.35 67.26
C VAL A 5 -84.15 17.49 66.08
N MET A 6 -84.99 17.25 65.07
CA MET A 6 -84.59 16.56 63.84
C MET A 6 -83.49 17.31 63.08
N LEU A 7 -83.57 18.65 63.03
CA LEU A 7 -82.54 19.49 62.42
C LEU A 7 -81.20 19.41 63.17
N PHE A 8 -81.23 19.43 64.51
CA PHE A 8 -80.01 19.26 65.32
C PHE A 8 -79.37 17.88 65.18
N VAL A 9 -80.19 16.81 65.12
CA VAL A 9 -79.69 15.45 64.89
C VAL A 9 -79.12 15.30 63.48
N ALA A 10 -79.74 15.91 62.47
CA ALA A 10 -79.22 15.92 61.10
C ALA A 10 -77.90 16.72 60.98
N ILE A 11 -77.80 17.87 61.65
CA ILE A 11 -76.56 18.67 61.68
C ILE A 11 -75.46 17.94 62.45
N ALA A 12 -75.75 17.37 63.62
CA ALA A 12 -74.79 16.58 64.39
C ALA A 12 -74.32 15.34 63.62
N GLY A 13 -75.26 14.62 62.98
CA GLY A 13 -74.94 13.52 62.08
C GLY A 13 -74.07 13.95 60.90
N GLY A 14 -74.39 15.10 60.28
CA GLY A 14 -73.59 15.69 59.21
C GLY A 14 -72.17 16.06 59.64
N VAL A 15 -72.00 16.65 60.83
CA VAL A 15 -70.69 17.01 61.39
C VAL A 15 -69.86 15.77 61.72
N ILE A 16 -70.47 14.72 62.27
CA ILE A 16 -69.78 13.45 62.55
C ILE A 16 -69.31 12.81 61.24
N ILE A 17 -70.17 12.78 60.22
CA ILE A 17 -69.79 12.25 58.90
C ILE A 17 -68.63 13.07 58.31
N LEU A 18 -68.67 14.40 58.42
CA LEU A 18 -67.62 15.27 57.90
C LEU A 18 -66.29 15.08 58.65
N LEU A 19 -66.33 14.88 59.98
CA LEU A 19 -65.15 14.53 60.78
C LEU A 19 -64.56 13.16 60.39
N VAL A 20 -65.41 12.16 60.16
CA VAL A 20 -64.96 10.83 59.71
C VAL A 20 -64.35 10.92 58.30
N VAL A 21 -64.94 11.70 57.39
CA VAL A 21 -64.39 11.92 56.05
C VAL A 21 -63.07 12.67 56.10
N ALA A 22 -62.95 13.71 56.93
CA ALA A 22 -61.69 14.45 57.12
C ALA A 22 -60.59 13.56 57.73
N MET A 23 -60.95 12.69 58.67
CA MET A 23 -60.05 11.69 59.26
C MET A 23 -59.57 10.69 58.21
N LEU A 24 -60.46 10.14 57.39
CA LEU A 24 -60.11 9.23 56.29
C LEU A 24 -59.27 9.92 55.21
N ALA A 25 -59.56 11.17 54.89
CA ALA A 25 -58.77 11.97 53.95
C ALA A 25 -57.35 12.22 54.47
N SER A 26 -57.19 12.47 55.78
CA SER A 26 -55.87 12.63 56.41
C SER A 26 -55.03 11.35 56.41
N TRP A 27 -55.69 10.19 56.39
CA TRP A 27 -55.02 8.88 56.33
C TRP A 27 -54.56 8.52 54.92
N TYR A 28 -55.11 9.15 53.88
CA TYR A 28 -54.72 8.87 52.51
C TYR A 28 -53.48 9.70 52.12
N LYS A 29 -52.30 9.08 52.13
CA LYS A 29 -51.07 9.74 51.68
C LYS A 29 -50.89 9.58 50.18
N LYS A 30 -50.80 10.70 49.47
CA LYS A 30 -50.43 10.77 48.05
C LYS A 30 -48.91 10.65 47.90
N ILE A 31 -48.47 10.13 46.77
CA ILE A 31 -47.06 9.83 46.48
C ILE A 31 -46.61 10.72 45.32
N PRO A 32 -45.49 11.47 45.44
CA PRO A 32 -44.91 12.16 44.31
C PRO A 32 -44.34 11.14 43.31
N GLN A 33 -44.39 11.49 42.01
CA GLN A 33 -43.84 10.66 40.96
C GLN A 33 -42.34 10.38 41.19
N GLY A 34 -41.91 9.15 40.90
CA GLY A 34 -40.53 8.70 41.12
C GLY A 34 -40.20 8.26 42.55
N GLN A 35 -41.17 8.24 43.47
CA GLN A 35 -40.99 7.71 44.83
C GLN A 35 -41.93 6.54 45.12
N ALA A 36 -41.51 5.65 46.01
CA ALA A 36 -42.37 4.62 46.60
C ALA A 36 -42.57 4.88 48.09
N LEU A 37 -43.80 4.69 48.58
CA LEU A 37 -44.09 4.62 50.00
C LEU A 37 -44.06 3.16 50.45
N VAL A 38 -43.21 2.89 51.44
CA VAL A 38 -43.13 1.61 52.14
C VAL A 38 -43.79 1.78 53.50
N ARG A 39 -44.90 1.08 53.69
CA ARG A 39 -45.65 1.05 54.95
C ARG A 39 -45.35 -0.22 55.71
N THR A 40 -44.93 -0.09 56.96
CA THR A 40 -44.70 -1.21 57.89
C THR A 40 -45.66 -1.11 59.08
N GLY A 41 -46.05 -2.25 59.68
CA GLY A 41 -46.96 -2.30 60.82
C GLY A 41 -48.02 -3.40 60.71
N SER A 42 -49.21 -3.16 61.27
CA SER A 42 -50.30 -4.17 61.25
C SER A 42 -50.67 -4.57 59.81
N GLY A 43 -50.64 -5.87 59.51
CA GLY A 43 -50.86 -6.41 58.16
C GLY A 43 -49.62 -6.45 57.25
N GLY A 44 -48.42 -6.32 57.81
CA GLY A 44 -47.14 -6.51 57.11
C GLY A 44 -46.68 -5.33 56.26
N THR A 45 -45.56 -5.52 55.55
CA THR A 45 -45.00 -4.49 54.66
C THR A 45 -45.84 -4.37 53.40
N LYS A 46 -46.34 -3.18 53.10
CA LYS A 46 -46.98 -2.86 51.81
C LYS A 46 -46.25 -1.72 51.13
N VAL A 47 -46.14 -1.82 49.81
CA VAL A 47 -45.48 -0.82 48.95
C VAL A 47 -46.50 -0.23 47.98
N ALA A 48 -46.42 1.07 47.74
CA ALA A 48 -47.17 1.74 46.67
C ALA A 48 -46.29 2.78 45.97
N PHE A 49 -46.45 2.92 44.65
CA PHE A 49 -45.66 3.84 43.80
C PHE A 49 -46.55 4.71 42.89
N ASP A 50 -47.67 4.18 42.35
CA ASP A 50 -48.60 4.98 41.51
C ASP A 50 -49.86 5.45 42.22
N ARG A 51 -50.29 4.73 43.26
CA ARG A 51 -51.52 5.01 44.01
C ARG A 51 -51.17 5.43 45.43
N GLY A 52 -51.88 6.42 45.94
CA GLY A 52 -51.79 6.75 47.36
C GLY A 52 -52.22 5.57 48.23
N MET A 53 -51.68 5.53 49.45
CA MET A 53 -51.94 4.45 50.40
C MET A 53 -52.65 4.98 51.64
N LEU A 54 -53.59 4.18 52.17
CA LEU A 54 -54.19 4.45 53.48
C LEU A 54 -53.20 4.11 54.60
N VAL A 55 -52.88 5.11 55.42
CA VAL A 55 -51.91 5.05 56.50
C VAL A 55 -52.59 5.50 57.78
N VAL A 56 -52.62 4.62 58.77
CA VAL A 56 -53.22 4.89 60.08
C VAL A 56 -52.06 5.24 61.02
N PRO A 57 -51.93 6.51 61.48
CA PRO A 57 -50.72 6.99 62.15
C PRO A 57 -50.27 6.20 63.39
N VAL A 58 -51.20 5.52 64.07
CA VAL A 58 -50.91 4.74 65.29
C VAL A 58 -50.46 3.30 64.97
N LEU A 59 -50.97 2.71 63.89
CA LEU A 59 -50.73 1.29 63.56
C LEU A 59 -49.61 1.10 62.53
N HIS A 60 -49.30 2.14 61.76
CA HIS A 60 -48.46 2.04 60.56
C HIS A 60 -47.37 3.12 60.54
N MET A 61 -46.13 2.71 60.31
CA MET A 61 -45.01 3.60 59.99
C MET A 61 -44.84 3.67 58.47
N VAL A 62 -44.51 4.86 57.95
CA VAL A 62 -44.34 5.08 56.51
C VAL A 62 -43.00 5.72 56.25
N GLU A 63 -42.27 5.13 55.32
CA GLU A 63 -41.02 5.63 54.80
C GLU A 63 -41.13 5.82 53.29
N SER A 64 -40.47 6.85 52.76
CA SER A 64 -40.36 7.09 51.32
C SER A 64 -39.01 6.56 50.81
N MET A 65 -39.03 5.92 49.65
CA MET A 65 -37.86 5.46 48.91
C MET A 65 -37.83 6.15 47.54
N ASP A 66 -36.67 6.66 47.13
CA ASP A 66 -36.49 7.27 45.81
C ASP A 66 -36.17 6.17 44.77
N LEU A 67 -36.98 6.11 43.71
CA LEU A 67 -36.86 5.14 42.62
C LEU A 67 -36.10 5.71 41.41
N SER A 68 -35.62 6.95 41.50
CA SER A 68 -34.89 7.62 40.42
C SER A 68 -33.56 6.92 40.12
N VAL A 69 -33.10 7.06 38.88
CA VAL A 69 -31.79 6.56 38.43
C VAL A 69 -30.66 7.27 39.17
N LYS A 70 -29.67 6.49 39.60
CA LYS A 70 -28.40 6.95 40.18
C LYS A 70 -27.24 6.47 39.32
N THR A 71 -26.21 7.29 39.23
CA THR A 71 -24.98 6.98 38.49
C THR A 71 -23.92 6.45 39.44
N ILE A 72 -23.23 5.38 39.03
CA ILE A 72 -22.07 4.83 39.73
C ILE A 72 -20.92 4.77 38.74
N GLU A 73 -19.85 5.48 39.03
CA GLU A 73 -18.67 5.54 38.18
C GLU A 73 -17.63 4.54 38.66
N ILE A 74 -17.13 3.71 37.75
CA ILE A 74 -16.07 2.74 38.03
C ILE A 74 -14.99 2.90 36.97
N GLY A 75 -13.79 3.22 37.44
CA GLY A 75 -12.60 3.35 36.62
C GLY A 75 -11.59 2.27 36.93
N ARG A 76 -10.97 1.72 35.89
CA ARG A 76 -9.80 0.86 35.95
C ARG A 76 -8.73 1.48 35.08
N LEU A 77 -7.74 2.12 35.71
CA LEU A 77 -6.73 2.94 35.05
C LEU A 77 -5.33 2.49 35.46
N LYS A 78 -4.33 2.70 34.60
CA LYS A 78 -2.91 2.47 34.88
C LYS A 78 -2.66 1.03 35.32
N GLU A 79 -2.07 0.84 36.50
CA GLU A 79 -1.76 -0.49 37.06
C GLU A 79 -3.00 -1.38 37.23
N ASP A 80 -4.18 -0.78 37.36
CA ASP A 80 -5.45 -1.47 37.47
C ASP A 80 -6.17 -1.66 36.13
N GLY A 81 -5.54 -1.31 35.01
CA GLY A 81 -6.11 -1.43 33.66
C GLY A 81 -6.80 -2.78 33.40
N LEU A 82 -7.87 -2.73 32.61
CA LEU A 82 -8.67 -3.88 32.22
C LEU A 82 -7.86 -4.79 31.27
N LEU A 83 -7.64 -6.05 31.68
CA LEU A 83 -6.93 -7.01 30.85
C LEU A 83 -7.86 -7.60 29.78
N CYS A 84 -7.45 -7.46 28.52
CA CYS A 84 -8.17 -7.97 27.36
C CYS A 84 -7.77 -9.42 27.03
N LYS A 85 -8.49 -10.05 26.10
CA LYS A 85 -8.23 -11.41 25.62
C LYS A 85 -6.81 -11.58 25.08
N ASP A 86 -6.31 -10.56 24.38
CA ASP A 86 -5.00 -10.51 23.77
C ASP A 86 -3.87 -10.04 24.71
N ASN A 87 -4.13 -10.03 26.02
CA ASN A 87 -3.20 -9.62 27.07
C ASN A 87 -2.73 -8.15 26.98
N LEU A 88 -3.40 -7.34 26.15
CA LEU A 88 -3.29 -5.89 26.22
C LEU A 88 -4.13 -5.36 27.39
N ARG A 89 -3.62 -4.34 28.07
CA ARG A 89 -4.38 -3.62 29.11
C ARG A 89 -5.00 -2.36 28.54
N ALA A 90 -6.25 -2.13 28.92
CA ALA A 90 -7.03 -0.96 28.56
C ALA A 90 -7.40 -0.17 29.82
N ASP A 91 -7.14 1.12 29.80
CA ASP A 91 -7.65 2.06 30.77
C ASP A 91 -9.10 2.40 30.41
N ILE A 92 -10.02 2.10 31.31
CA ILE A 92 -11.46 2.27 31.07
C ILE A 92 -12.15 2.99 32.22
N LYS A 93 -13.10 3.87 31.90
CA LYS A 93 -14.08 4.42 32.85
C LYS A 93 -15.49 4.13 32.35
N VAL A 94 -16.29 3.49 33.18
CA VAL A 94 -17.67 3.14 32.85
C VAL A 94 -18.60 3.73 33.90
N VAL A 95 -19.67 4.37 33.44
CA VAL A 95 -20.76 4.91 34.24
C VAL A 95 -21.93 3.94 34.17
N PHE A 96 -22.37 3.45 35.31
CA PHE A 96 -23.51 2.55 35.46
C PHE A 96 -24.73 3.32 35.95
N PHE A 97 -25.87 3.13 35.29
CA PHE A 97 -27.14 3.74 35.65
C PHE A 97 -27.98 2.71 36.40
N VAL A 98 -28.07 2.85 37.72
CA VAL A 98 -28.75 1.90 38.61
C VAL A 98 -29.98 2.54 39.22
N ARG A 99 -31.08 1.79 39.29
CA ARG A 99 -32.28 2.18 40.03
C ARG A 99 -32.92 0.99 40.73
N VAL A 100 -33.84 1.26 41.65
CA VAL A 100 -34.66 0.20 42.27
C VAL A 100 -35.72 -0.25 41.27
N ASN A 101 -35.93 -1.57 41.15
CA ASN A 101 -36.98 -2.10 40.29
C ASN A 101 -38.37 -1.69 40.81
N GLN A 102 -39.30 -1.38 39.90
CA GLN A 102 -40.66 -0.94 40.27
C GLN A 102 -41.58 -2.12 40.59
N GLU A 103 -41.07 -3.09 41.34
CA GLU A 103 -41.83 -4.25 41.80
C GLU A 103 -42.00 -4.22 43.32
N THR A 104 -43.20 -4.57 43.78
CA THR A 104 -43.51 -4.57 45.22
C THR A 104 -42.60 -5.50 46.02
N LYS A 105 -42.21 -6.64 45.44
CA LYS A 105 -41.28 -7.61 46.06
C LYS A 105 -39.87 -7.04 46.19
N ASP A 106 -39.37 -6.41 45.13
CA ASP A 106 -38.02 -5.86 45.07
C ASP A 106 -37.85 -4.64 45.96
N ILE A 107 -38.81 -3.71 45.95
CA ILE A 107 -38.81 -2.54 46.83
C ILE A 107 -38.86 -3.00 48.30
N SER A 108 -39.69 -4.00 48.63
CA SER A 108 -39.73 -4.56 49.99
C SER A 108 -38.42 -5.23 50.39
N ARG A 109 -37.74 -5.92 49.45
CA ARG A 109 -36.44 -6.56 49.69
C ARG A 109 -35.35 -5.52 49.95
N VAL A 110 -35.27 -4.49 49.11
CA VAL A 110 -34.29 -3.39 49.27
C VAL A 110 -34.53 -2.63 50.58
N ALA A 111 -35.80 -2.36 50.91
CA ALA A 111 -36.18 -1.71 52.15
C ALA A 111 -35.76 -2.51 53.41
N GLN A 112 -35.83 -3.85 53.35
CA GLN A 112 -35.41 -4.72 54.46
C GLN A 112 -33.88 -4.86 54.57
N THR A 113 -33.17 -4.95 53.45
CA THR A 113 -31.73 -5.21 53.43
C THR A 113 -30.88 -3.96 53.71
N ILE A 114 -31.24 -2.82 53.12
CA ILE A 114 -30.43 -1.58 53.15
C ILE A 114 -31.14 -0.46 53.94
N GLY A 115 -32.48 -0.42 53.87
CA GLY A 115 -33.31 0.61 54.49
C GLY A 115 -33.74 1.69 53.49
N CYS A 116 -34.96 2.22 53.65
CA CYS A 116 -35.60 3.15 52.69
C CYS A 116 -34.81 4.44 52.46
N LYS A 117 -34.16 4.99 53.49
CA LYS A 117 -33.36 6.22 53.38
C LYS A 117 -31.99 6.02 52.72
N ARG A 118 -31.39 4.83 52.89
CA ARG A 118 -30.04 4.51 52.42
C ARG A 118 -30.03 3.86 51.04
N ALA A 119 -31.17 3.35 50.59
CA ALA A 119 -31.33 2.66 49.32
C ALA A 119 -30.97 3.51 48.09
N SER A 120 -31.06 4.83 48.20
CA SER A 120 -30.85 5.74 47.06
C SER A 120 -29.61 6.62 47.21
N ASP A 121 -28.77 6.35 48.23
CA ASP A 121 -27.53 7.09 48.48
C ASP A 121 -26.40 6.58 47.55
N PRO A 122 -25.85 7.43 46.66
CA PRO A 122 -24.82 7.02 45.71
C PRO A 122 -23.58 6.42 46.37
N GLU A 123 -23.18 6.89 47.55
CA GLU A 123 -21.96 6.42 48.21
C GLU A 123 -22.11 4.99 48.74
N ILE A 124 -23.27 4.68 49.32
CA ILE A 124 -23.61 3.34 49.81
C ILE A 124 -23.77 2.39 48.62
N LEU A 125 -24.46 2.82 47.55
CA LEU A 125 -24.63 2.02 46.35
C LEU A 125 -23.29 1.68 45.70
N ARG A 126 -22.35 2.64 45.66
CA ARG A 126 -20.98 2.38 45.21
C ARG A 126 -20.32 1.30 46.07
N GLN A 127 -20.33 1.43 47.39
CA GLN A 127 -19.72 0.43 48.28
C GLN A 127 -20.33 -0.98 48.12
N LEU A 128 -21.64 -1.07 47.86
CA LEU A 128 -22.32 -2.35 47.69
C LEU A 128 -22.02 -3.05 46.36
N PHE A 129 -21.87 -2.28 45.28
CA PHE A 129 -21.80 -2.82 43.92
C PHE A 129 -20.43 -2.69 43.24
N GLU A 130 -19.50 -1.87 43.75
CA GLU A 130 -18.18 -1.63 43.16
C GLU A 130 -17.42 -2.93 42.89
N ALA A 131 -17.39 -3.84 43.87
CA ALA A 131 -16.75 -5.14 43.70
C ALA A 131 -17.41 -6.00 42.60
N LYS A 132 -18.76 -6.04 42.56
CA LYS A 132 -19.50 -6.82 41.55
C LYS A 132 -19.31 -6.26 40.14
N PHE A 133 -19.40 -4.95 40.00
CA PHE A 133 -19.25 -4.28 38.70
C PHE A 133 -17.80 -4.34 38.21
N SER A 134 -16.81 -4.18 39.11
CA SER A 134 -15.41 -4.39 38.73
C SER A 134 -15.15 -5.83 38.31
N GLU A 135 -15.78 -6.83 38.91
CA GLU A 135 -15.63 -8.24 38.52
C GLU A 135 -16.28 -8.52 37.16
N ALA A 136 -17.47 -7.96 36.93
CA ALA A 136 -18.14 -8.05 35.63
C ALA A 136 -17.30 -7.42 34.52
N LEU A 137 -16.74 -6.22 34.75
CA LEU A 137 -15.84 -5.57 33.79
C LEU A 137 -14.64 -6.45 33.45
N LYS A 138 -13.97 -7.05 34.46
CA LYS A 138 -12.84 -7.98 34.23
C LYS A 138 -13.26 -9.19 33.40
N THR A 139 -14.40 -9.78 33.74
CA THR A 139 -14.93 -10.98 33.07
C THR A 139 -15.27 -10.69 31.61
N VAL A 140 -15.93 -9.57 31.32
CA VAL A 140 -16.27 -9.18 29.95
C VAL A 140 -15.01 -8.79 29.20
N GLY A 141 -14.14 -7.95 29.78
CA GLY A 141 -12.91 -7.48 29.15
C GLY A 141 -12.04 -8.63 28.65
N LYS A 142 -11.94 -9.73 29.42
CA LYS A 142 -11.14 -10.89 29.01
C LYS A 142 -11.72 -11.67 27.82
N ARG A 143 -12.98 -11.43 27.43
CA ARG A 143 -13.61 -12.04 26.24
C ARG A 143 -13.31 -11.30 24.94
N PHE A 144 -12.97 -10.01 25.01
CA PHE A 144 -12.76 -9.15 23.85
C PHE A 144 -11.29 -8.84 23.62
N GLU A 145 -10.90 -8.67 22.36
CA GLU A 145 -9.59 -8.11 22.01
C GLU A 145 -9.62 -6.58 22.16
N PHE A 146 -8.47 -5.96 22.41
CA PHE A 146 -8.40 -4.51 22.64
C PHE A 146 -9.03 -3.69 21.51
N VAL A 147 -8.75 -4.04 20.26
CA VAL A 147 -9.29 -3.33 19.08
C VAL A 147 -10.81 -3.45 19.01
N GLU A 148 -11.37 -4.61 19.36
CA GLU A 148 -12.82 -4.83 19.36
C GLU A 148 -13.55 -3.96 20.38
N LEU A 149 -12.88 -3.54 21.47
CA LEU A 149 -13.47 -2.61 22.44
C LEU A 149 -13.70 -1.22 21.84
N TYR A 150 -12.96 -0.83 20.80
CA TYR A 150 -13.19 0.41 20.06
C TYR A 150 -14.27 0.26 19.01
N ASP A 151 -14.16 -0.79 18.20
CA ASP A 151 -15.01 -0.97 17.03
C ASP A 151 -16.43 -1.41 17.44
N ASN A 152 -16.56 -2.25 18.47
CA ASN A 152 -17.81 -2.90 18.88
C ASN A 152 -18.24 -2.52 20.30
N ARG A 153 -18.23 -1.23 20.63
CA ARG A 153 -18.62 -0.70 21.97
C ARG A 153 -20.00 -1.16 22.43
N GLU A 154 -20.97 -1.23 21.54
CA GLU A 154 -22.34 -1.66 21.85
C GLU A 154 -22.39 -3.12 22.32
N LYS A 155 -21.61 -4.00 21.67
CA LYS A 155 -21.54 -5.42 22.05
C LYS A 155 -20.90 -5.60 23.42
N PHE A 156 -19.83 -4.85 23.70
CA PHE A 156 -19.18 -4.85 25.02
C PHE A 156 -20.15 -4.35 26.10
N LYS A 157 -20.88 -3.26 25.83
CA LYS A 157 -21.94 -2.73 26.70
C LYS A 157 -23.03 -3.76 27.01
N GLN A 158 -23.53 -4.46 26.00
CA GLN A 158 -24.57 -5.49 26.20
C GLN A 158 -24.07 -6.68 27.03
N GLU A 159 -22.84 -7.15 26.81
CA GLU A 159 -22.26 -8.23 27.62
C GLU A 159 -22.08 -7.82 29.09
N ILE A 160 -21.71 -6.56 29.35
CA ILE A 160 -21.66 -6.01 30.71
C ILE A 160 -23.04 -6.06 31.37
N ILE A 161 -24.07 -5.58 30.67
CA ILE A 161 -25.45 -5.57 31.19
C ILE A 161 -25.93 -7.00 31.46
N ASN A 162 -25.63 -7.95 30.57
CA ASN A 162 -26.02 -9.34 30.71
C ASN A 162 -25.38 -10.03 31.93
N ILE A 163 -24.10 -9.76 32.21
CA ILE A 163 -23.41 -10.36 33.36
C ILE A 163 -23.89 -9.74 34.68
N ILE A 164 -24.12 -8.42 34.72
CA ILE A 164 -24.54 -7.73 35.94
C ILE A 164 -26.03 -7.93 36.25
N GLY A 165 -26.89 -7.93 35.23
CA GLY A 165 -28.35 -7.84 35.33
C GLY A 165 -29.05 -9.01 36.02
N LEU A 166 -28.32 -10.06 36.38
CA LEU A 166 -28.88 -11.25 37.05
C LEU A 166 -29.02 -11.08 38.58
N ASP A 167 -28.20 -10.25 39.23
CA ASP A 167 -27.97 -10.40 40.69
C ASP A 167 -27.83 -9.08 41.48
N LEU A 168 -28.82 -8.21 41.35
CA LEU A 168 -28.84 -6.88 41.96
C LEU A 168 -29.76 -6.72 43.18
N ASN A 169 -30.20 -7.80 43.85
CA ASN A 169 -30.92 -7.74 45.14
C ASN A 169 -32.16 -6.79 45.16
N GLY A 170 -32.83 -6.60 44.02
CA GLY A 170 -33.98 -5.70 43.85
C GLY A 170 -33.65 -4.36 43.19
N TYR A 171 -32.38 -4.09 42.90
CA TYR A 171 -31.97 -3.06 41.94
C TYR A 171 -31.95 -3.64 40.51
N VAL A 172 -32.02 -2.74 39.54
CA VAL A 172 -31.87 -3.03 38.11
C VAL A 172 -30.85 -2.07 37.55
N LEU A 173 -29.98 -2.59 36.68
CA LEU A 173 -29.12 -1.79 35.83
C LEU A 173 -29.94 -1.35 34.61
N ASP A 174 -30.22 -0.06 34.52
CA ASP A 174 -31.01 0.53 33.44
C ASP A 174 -30.15 0.64 32.18
N ASP A 175 -28.92 1.13 32.34
CA ASP A 175 -27.95 1.24 31.26
C ASP A 175 -26.49 1.31 31.76
N CYS A 176 -25.52 1.17 30.86
CA CYS A 176 -24.13 1.56 31.12
C CYS A 176 -23.53 2.35 29.94
N ALA A 177 -22.60 3.26 30.26
CA ALA A 177 -21.91 4.10 29.30
C ALA A 177 -20.40 4.06 29.54
N ILE A 178 -19.63 3.94 28.46
CA ILE A 178 -18.17 3.97 28.51
C ILE A 178 -17.74 5.42 28.29
N ASP A 179 -17.26 6.07 29.36
CA ASP A 179 -16.82 7.47 29.34
C ASP A 179 -15.41 7.59 28.76
N TYR A 180 -14.51 6.67 29.13
CA TYR A 180 -13.12 6.68 28.70
C TYR A 180 -12.67 5.26 28.34
N LEU A 181 -11.92 5.12 27.24
CA LEU A 181 -11.28 3.89 26.82
C LEU A 181 -9.98 4.22 26.08
N GLU A 182 -8.85 3.88 26.67
CA GLU A 182 -7.52 4.02 26.08
C GLU A 182 -6.65 2.79 26.34
N GLN A 183 -5.58 2.63 25.56
CA GLN A 183 -4.57 1.65 25.88
C GLN A 183 -3.80 2.11 27.12
N THR A 184 -3.57 1.20 28.08
CA THR A 184 -2.69 1.50 29.20
C THR A 184 -1.26 1.75 28.68
N PRO A 185 -0.61 2.89 29.01
CA PRO A 185 0.76 3.15 28.59
C PRO A 185 1.75 2.09 29.09
N ILE A 186 2.81 1.85 28.31
CA ILE A 186 3.82 0.81 28.61
C ILE A 186 4.50 1.03 29.97
N GLU A 187 4.60 2.27 30.42
CA GLU A 187 5.20 2.64 31.71
C GLU A 187 4.50 2.00 32.92
N PHE A 188 3.19 1.72 32.80
CA PHE A 188 2.40 1.11 33.87
C PHE A 188 2.32 -0.43 33.75
N LEU A 189 2.94 -1.02 32.72
CA LEU A 189 3.02 -2.47 32.53
C LEU A 189 4.27 -3.03 33.22
N LYS A 190 4.09 -4.16 33.91
CA LYS A 190 5.14 -4.78 34.73
C LYS A 190 5.86 -5.87 33.94
N VAL A 191 7.15 -5.71 33.65
CA VAL A 191 7.94 -6.69 32.86
C VAL A 191 8.05 -8.04 33.57
N ASP A 192 8.04 -8.05 34.90
CA ASP A 192 8.06 -9.26 35.73
C ASP A 192 6.72 -10.03 35.73
N ASN A 193 5.62 -9.43 35.24
CA ASN A 193 4.35 -10.12 35.08
C ASN A 193 4.27 -10.78 33.69
N ILE A 194 3.95 -12.08 33.66
CA ILE A 194 3.86 -12.88 32.42
C ILE A 194 2.86 -12.28 31.43
N LEU A 195 1.67 -11.88 31.90
CA LEU A 195 0.61 -11.35 31.04
C LEU A 195 0.98 -9.99 30.45
N ASP A 196 1.60 -9.13 31.27
CA ASP A 196 2.04 -7.81 30.82
C ASP A 196 3.24 -7.93 29.87
N SER A 197 4.15 -8.88 30.11
CA SER A 197 5.25 -9.20 29.19
C SER A 197 4.75 -9.66 27.81
N GLU A 198 3.75 -10.53 27.76
CA GLU A 198 3.11 -10.91 26.50
C GLU A 198 2.44 -9.72 25.82
N GLY A 199 1.76 -8.86 26.59
CA GLY A 199 1.19 -7.60 26.10
C GLY A 199 2.26 -6.69 25.50
N ILE A 200 3.35 -6.40 26.23
CA ILE A 200 4.47 -5.56 25.75
C ILE A 200 5.09 -6.14 24.47
N LYS A 201 5.30 -7.46 24.42
CA LYS A 201 5.78 -8.14 23.22
C LYS A 201 4.85 -7.88 22.03
N LYS A 202 3.54 -8.06 22.21
CA LYS A 202 2.54 -7.85 21.15
C LYS A 202 2.47 -6.39 20.70
N ILE A 203 2.51 -5.42 21.62
CA ILE A 203 2.57 -3.99 21.30
C ILE A 203 3.80 -3.69 20.46
N THR A 204 4.96 -4.20 20.87
CA THR A 204 6.24 -3.97 20.19
C THR A 204 6.22 -4.56 18.78
N GLU A 205 5.71 -5.78 18.63
CA GLU A 205 5.58 -6.46 17.33
C GLU A 205 4.66 -5.68 16.38
N LEU A 206 3.44 -5.36 16.82
CA LEU A 206 2.49 -4.59 16.01
C LEU A 206 3.06 -3.22 15.62
N THR A 207 3.67 -2.52 16.58
CA THR A 207 4.30 -1.21 16.33
C THR A 207 5.45 -1.33 15.34
N ALA A 208 6.28 -2.37 15.44
CA ALA A 208 7.38 -2.61 14.51
C ALA A 208 6.86 -2.90 13.10
N THR A 209 5.84 -3.76 12.95
CA THR A 209 5.22 -4.03 11.65
C THR A 209 4.65 -2.76 11.03
N GLN A 210 3.95 -1.93 11.81
CA GLN A 210 3.40 -0.67 11.30
C GLN A 210 4.50 0.33 10.94
N LYS A 211 5.59 0.41 11.71
CA LYS A 211 6.75 1.25 11.36
C LYS A 211 7.43 0.80 10.07
N ILE A 212 7.58 -0.51 9.85
CA ILE A 212 8.14 -1.04 8.60
C ILE A 212 7.23 -0.69 7.42
N LYS A 213 5.91 -0.90 7.56
CA LYS A 213 4.93 -0.52 6.52
C LYS A 213 4.97 0.98 6.23
N ALA A 214 4.98 1.81 7.26
CA ALA A 214 5.07 3.26 7.11
C ALA A 214 6.38 3.69 6.42
N ASN A 215 7.51 3.07 6.77
CA ASN A 215 8.78 3.34 6.12
C ASN A 215 8.75 2.90 4.65
N PHE A 216 8.23 1.72 4.35
CA PHE A 216 8.09 1.20 3.00
C PHE A 216 7.24 2.14 2.12
N ILE A 217 6.07 2.57 2.63
CA ILE A 217 5.20 3.53 1.92
C ILE A 217 5.96 4.82 1.64
N ARG A 218 6.67 5.36 2.64
CA ARG A 218 7.44 6.60 2.47
C ARG A 218 8.58 6.45 1.45
N ARG A 219 9.25 5.28 1.39
CA ARG A 219 10.31 5.00 0.42
C ARG A 219 9.77 4.80 -1.00
N GLU A 220 8.64 4.13 -1.14
CA GLU A 220 7.91 4.01 -2.41
C GLU A 220 7.45 5.38 -2.92
N GLU A 221 6.92 6.23 -2.03
CA GLU A 221 6.58 7.62 -2.35
C GLU A 221 7.81 8.41 -2.81
N GLU A 222 8.92 8.38 -2.06
CA GLU A 222 10.18 9.02 -2.46
C GLU A 222 10.69 8.53 -3.83
N LYS A 223 10.57 7.21 -4.10
CA LYS A 223 10.98 6.61 -5.36
C LYS A 223 10.09 7.05 -6.52
N THR A 224 8.78 7.02 -6.36
CA THR A 224 7.83 7.41 -7.42
C THR A 224 7.94 8.89 -7.76
N ILE A 225 8.09 9.76 -6.74
CA ILE A 225 8.39 11.18 -6.97
C ILE A 225 9.69 11.34 -7.75
N LYS A 226 10.75 10.60 -7.37
CA LYS A 226 12.04 10.72 -8.04
C LYS A 226 12.00 10.23 -9.49
N GLU A 227 11.26 9.17 -9.78
CA GLU A 227 11.03 8.68 -11.14
C GLU A 227 10.30 9.74 -11.98
N GLN A 228 9.24 10.34 -11.44
CA GLN A 228 8.50 11.43 -12.10
C GLN A 228 9.39 12.67 -12.35
N ASP A 229 10.23 13.04 -11.38
CA ASP A 229 11.17 14.15 -11.52
C ASP A 229 12.19 13.88 -12.65
N VAL A 230 12.71 12.65 -12.74
CA VAL A 230 13.65 12.25 -13.80
C VAL A 230 12.96 12.29 -15.16
N GLU A 231 11.77 11.72 -15.29
CA GLU A 231 10.99 11.73 -16.54
C GLU A 231 10.65 13.17 -16.98
N ALA A 232 10.21 14.02 -16.04
CA ALA A 232 9.95 15.43 -16.31
C ALA A 232 11.21 16.17 -16.77
N GLN A 233 12.36 15.89 -16.14
CA GLN A 233 13.63 16.52 -16.50
C GLN A 233 14.16 16.06 -17.86
N GLU A 234 14.02 14.77 -18.20
CA GLU A 234 14.32 14.25 -19.54
C GLU A 234 13.46 14.92 -20.61
N ALA A 235 12.15 15.06 -20.37
CA ALA A 235 11.24 15.75 -21.28
C ALA A 235 11.60 17.23 -21.46
N ILE A 236 11.95 17.94 -20.38
CA ILE A 236 12.41 19.34 -20.45
C ILE A 236 13.67 19.46 -21.32
N LEU A 237 14.67 18.60 -21.09
CA LEU A 237 15.91 18.61 -21.87
C LEU A 237 15.67 18.31 -23.36
N GLU A 238 14.73 17.41 -23.67
CA GLU A 238 14.36 17.13 -25.05
C GLU A 238 13.67 18.34 -25.71
N TYR A 239 12.77 19.02 -25.00
CA TYR A 239 12.17 20.27 -25.48
C TYR A 239 13.19 21.40 -25.67
N GLU A 240 14.15 21.55 -24.76
CA GLU A 240 15.25 22.52 -24.91
C GLU A 240 16.12 22.22 -26.14
N ARG A 241 16.41 20.94 -26.40
CA ARG A 241 17.12 20.52 -27.62
C ARG A 241 16.33 20.91 -28.86
N GLN A 242 15.02 20.61 -28.88
CA GLN A 242 14.15 20.97 -29.99
C GLN A 242 14.07 22.48 -30.20
N LEU A 243 13.94 23.26 -29.13
CA LEU A 243 13.92 24.72 -29.19
C LEU A 243 15.23 25.25 -29.80
N THR A 244 16.37 24.77 -29.32
CA THR A 244 17.70 25.16 -29.82
C THR A 244 17.87 24.81 -31.30
N GLU A 245 17.44 23.61 -31.73
CA GLU A 245 17.47 23.21 -33.14
C GLU A 245 16.59 24.12 -34.02
N LYS A 246 15.41 24.54 -33.52
CA LYS A 246 14.49 25.44 -34.23
C LYS A 246 15.06 26.85 -34.32
N GLU A 247 15.63 27.38 -33.25
CA GLU A 247 16.27 28.69 -33.22
C GLU A 247 17.46 28.76 -34.19
N GLU A 248 18.33 27.74 -34.18
CA GLU A 248 19.47 27.68 -35.10
C GLU A 248 19.02 27.52 -36.56
N ARG A 249 17.95 26.76 -36.82
CA ARG A 249 17.33 26.70 -38.16
C ARG A 249 16.80 28.07 -38.58
N GLN A 250 16.08 28.78 -37.71
CA GLN A 250 15.55 30.10 -38.00
C GLN A 250 16.66 31.11 -38.28
N LYS A 251 17.74 31.10 -37.50
CA LYS A 251 18.93 31.95 -37.75
C LYS A 251 19.55 31.67 -39.12
N ARG A 252 19.69 30.40 -39.50
CA ARG A 252 20.19 30.00 -40.83
C ARG A 252 19.28 30.47 -41.96
N GLU A 253 17.96 30.33 -41.81
CA GLU A 253 16.99 30.81 -42.79
C GLU A 253 17.04 32.34 -42.96
N ILE A 254 17.07 33.09 -41.85
CA ILE A 254 17.22 34.56 -41.87
C ILE A 254 18.54 34.97 -42.53
N ALA A 255 19.65 34.29 -42.20
CA ALA A 255 20.94 34.56 -42.82
C ALA A 255 20.93 34.31 -44.34
N ASN A 256 20.30 33.21 -44.79
CA ASN A 256 20.15 32.91 -46.22
C ASN A 256 19.27 33.93 -46.94
N ILE A 257 18.16 34.36 -46.34
CA ILE A 257 17.28 35.39 -46.92
C ILE A 257 18.05 36.71 -47.05
N ARG A 258 18.73 37.16 -45.98
CA ARG A 258 19.56 38.38 -46.02
C ARG A 258 20.67 38.31 -47.06
N ALA A 259 21.35 37.16 -47.18
CA ALA A 259 22.38 36.97 -48.20
C ALA A 259 21.80 37.07 -49.63
N ARG A 260 20.62 36.49 -49.85
CA ARG A 260 19.92 36.55 -51.15
C ARG A 260 19.45 37.96 -51.49
N GLU A 261 18.84 38.67 -50.54
CA GLU A 261 18.39 40.05 -50.75
C GLU A 261 19.58 41.00 -51.01
N ASN A 262 20.68 40.86 -50.26
CA ASN A 262 21.88 41.66 -50.48
C ASN A 262 22.51 41.40 -51.86
N ALA A 263 22.48 40.16 -52.35
CA ALA A 263 22.96 39.83 -53.69
C ALA A 263 22.07 40.46 -54.78
N GLU A 264 20.76 40.48 -54.60
CA GLU A 264 19.83 41.11 -55.54
C GLU A 264 19.97 42.64 -55.54
N ILE A 265 20.12 43.26 -54.36
CA ILE A 265 20.39 44.70 -54.23
C ILE A 265 21.69 45.07 -54.94
N ALA A 266 22.76 44.28 -54.75
CA ALA A 266 24.04 44.51 -55.42
C ALA A 266 23.91 44.44 -56.95
N LYS A 267 23.14 43.47 -57.47
CA LYS A 267 22.88 43.33 -58.89
C LYS A 267 22.13 44.53 -59.46
N ILE A 268 21.07 44.98 -58.79
CA ILE A 268 20.29 46.15 -59.20
C ILE A 268 21.15 47.43 -59.20
N ASN A 269 21.98 47.62 -58.17
CA ASN A 269 22.89 48.76 -58.10
C ASN A 269 23.89 48.77 -59.26
N GLU A 270 24.44 47.62 -59.65
CA GLU A 270 25.34 47.52 -60.81
C GLU A 270 24.62 47.75 -62.14
N GLU A 271 23.37 47.27 -62.29
CA GLU A 271 22.54 47.54 -63.47
C GLU A 271 22.20 49.03 -63.63
N GLU A 272 21.82 49.71 -62.55
CA GLU A 272 21.57 51.15 -62.56
C GLU A 272 22.86 51.96 -62.83
N ARG A 273 24.00 51.54 -62.28
CA ARG A 273 25.30 52.16 -62.58
C ARG A 273 25.65 52.03 -64.06
N LEU A 274 25.49 50.85 -64.63
CA LEU A 274 25.73 50.62 -66.07
C LEU A 274 24.80 51.48 -66.94
N ARG A 275 23.54 51.65 -66.53
CA ARG A 275 22.58 52.53 -67.22
C ARG A 275 22.98 54.00 -67.15
N SER A 276 23.40 54.49 -65.99
CA SER A 276 23.90 55.86 -65.81
C SER A 276 25.14 56.13 -66.66
N GLU A 277 26.10 55.20 -66.68
CA GLU A 277 27.31 55.31 -67.48
C GLU A 277 27.02 55.33 -68.99
N MET A 278 26.09 54.49 -69.48
CA MET A 278 25.69 54.51 -70.89
C MET A 278 25.09 55.86 -71.32
N VAL A 279 24.26 56.49 -70.48
CA VAL A 279 23.67 57.80 -70.78
C VAL A 279 24.76 58.88 -70.79
N ARG A 280 25.71 58.83 -69.85
CA ARG A 280 26.87 59.73 -69.83
C ARG A 280 27.72 59.60 -71.09
N ILE A 281 28.10 58.39 -71.48
CA ILE A 281 28.93 58.17 -72.67
C ILE A 281 28.25 58.70 -73.93
N ARG A 282 26.94 58.41 -74.11
CA ARG A 282 26.19 58.93 -75.27
C ARG A 282 26.14 60.46 -75.31
N THR A 283 25.94 61.10 -74.15
CA THR A 283 25.92 62.56 -74.07
C THR A 283 27.30 63.16 -74.33
N GLU A 284 28.38 62.55 -73.83
CA GLU A 284 29.76 62.95 -74.13
C GLU A 284 30.09 62.78 -75.62
N GLU A 285 29.68 61.69 -76.26
CA GLU A 285 29.84 61.48 -77.70
C GLU A 285 29.14 62.56 -78.53
N GLU A 286 27.87 62.89 -78.20
CA GLU A 286 27.13 63.94 -78.90
C GLU A 286 27.77 65.33 -78.73
N ILE A 287 28.25 65.65 -77.52
CA ILE A 287 28.96 66.91 -77.25
C ILE A 287 30.28 66.96 -78.03
N ALA A 288 31.06 65.88 -78.03
CA ALA A 288 32.33 65.82 -78.75
C ALA A 288 32.14 66.02 -80.28
N ILE A 289 31.11 65.40 -80.86
CA ILE A 289 30.77 65.59 -82.28
C ILE A 289 30.36 67.05 -82.56
N ALA A 290 29.61 67.69 -81.67
CA ALA A 290 29.23 69.09 -81.81
C ALA A 290 30.45 70.04 -81.69
N GLU A 291 31.36 69.76 -80.75
CA GLU A 291 32.61 70.51 -80.58
C GLU A 291 33.54 70.38 -81.78
N GLU A 292 33.70 69.17 -82.33
CA GLU A 292 34.54 68.96 -83.52
C GLU A 292 34.00 69.74 -84.73
N ASN A 293 32.68 69.73 -84.92
CA ASN A 293 32.04 70.53 -85.98
C ASN A 293 32.25 72.04 -85.79
N LYS A 294 32.18 72.53 -84.54
CA LYS A 294 32.49 73.94 -84.21
C LYS A 294 33.95 74.27 -84.48
N ALA A 295 34.89 73.41 -84.05
CA ALA A 295 36.31 73.60 -84.28
C ALA A 295 36.63 73.67 -85.78
N ARG A 296 35.98 72.83 -86.60
CA ARG A 296 36.15 72.88 -88.06
C ARG A 296 35.73 74.22 -88.67
N GLN A 297 34.61 74.81 -88.20
CA GLN A 297 34.17 76.13 -88.66
C GLN A 297 35.13 77.25 -88.22
N VAL A 298 35.67 77.15 -87.00
CA VAL A 298 36.64 78.11 -86.47
C VAL A 298 37.97 78.05 -87.24
N VAL A 299 38.46 76.86 -87.60
CA VAL A 299 39.69 76.71 -88.41
C VAL A 299 39.54 77.35 -89.79
N VAL A 300 38.37 77.22 -90.43
CA VAL A 300 38.10 77.87 -91.73
C VAL A 300 38.09 79.40 -91.59
N ALA A 301 37.56 79.93 -90.49
CA ALA A 301 37.58 81.37 -90.21
C ALA A 301 38.99 81.89 -89.86
N ALA A 302 39.76 81.12 -89.08
CA ALA A 302 41.12 81.47 -88.67
C ALA A 302 42.09 81.54 -89.86
N LYS A 303 42.04 80.57 -90.79
CA LYS A 303 42.89 80.58 -91.99
C LYS A 303 42.65 81.79 -92.90
N ASN A 304 41.42 82.32 -92.95
CA ASN A 304 41.12 83.53 -93.71
C ASN A 304 41.70 84.79 -93.04
N ARG A 305 41.85 84.79 -91.71
CA ARG A 305 42.42 85.89 -90.92
C ARG A 305 43.96 85.88 -90.90
N GLU A 306 44.55 84.70 -90.82
CA GLU A 306 46.01 84.50 -90.82
C GLU A 306 46.66 84.99 -92.13
N ARG A 307 45.94 84.87 -93.25
CA ARG A 307 46.37 85.41 -94.54
C ARG A 307 46.41 86.94 -94.59
N THR A 308 45.68 87.62 -93.69
CA THR A 308 45.66 89.08 -93.57
C THR A 308 46.71 89.59 -92.57
N GLU A 309 46.95 88.85 -91.48
CA GLU A 309 47.91 89.23 -90.43
C GLU A 309 49.38 88.98 -90.80
N ALA A 310 49.70 87.99 -91.66
CA ALA A 310 51.07 87.77 -92.14
C ALA A 310 51.68 88.96 -92.91
N VAL A 311 50.85 89.88 -93.41
CA VAL A 311 51.29 91.09 -94.14
C VAL A 311 51.72 92.22 -93.19
N GLU A 312 51.25 92.20 -91.93
CA GLU A 312 51.52 93.24 -90.92
C GLU A 312 52.72 92.88 -90.03
N THR A 313 52.94 91.60 -89.72
CA THR A 313 53.99 91.13 -88.78
C THR A 313 55.42 91.27 -89.32
N GLU A 314 55.63 91.26 -90.63
CA GLU A 314 56.97 91.44 -91.21
C GLU A 314 57.58 92.82 -90.90
N ARG A 315 56.76 93.82 -90.52
CA ARG A 315 57.22 95.18 -90.18
C ARG A 315 57.74 95.34 -88.74
N VAL A 316 57.38 94.46 -87.80
CA VAL A 316 57.57 94.70 -86.35
C VAL A 316 58.78 93.96 -85.76
N GLU A 317 59.19 92.80 -86.31
CA GLU A 317 60.33 92.02 -85.76
C GLU A 317 61.68 92.75 -85.85
N LYS A 318 61.81 93.76 -86.70
CA LYS A 318 63.06 94.50 -86.89
C LYS A 318 63.48 95.34 -85.67
N ASP A 319 62.56 95.68 -84.77
CA ASP A 319 62.82 96.65 -83.70
C ASP A 319 63.23 96.02 -82.35
N ARG A 320 62.98 94.72 -82.13
CA ARG A 320 63.23 94.06 -80.82
C ARG A 320 64.65 93.55 -80.56
N LEU A 321 65.49 93.44 -81.57
CA LEU A 321 66.82 92.82 -81.45
C LEU A 321 67.87 93.65 -80.67
N LEU A 322 67.53 94.84 -80.17
CA LEU A 322 68.49 95.78 -79.56
C LEU A 322 68.59 95.73 -78.01
N GLU A 323 67.69 95.06 -77.27
CA GLU A 323 67.66 95.12 -75.79
C GLU A 323 68.45 94.01 -75.05
N LEU A 324 68.83 92.91 -75.70
CA LEU A 324 69.33 91.70 -75.01
C LEU A 324 70.82 91.74 -74.62
N THR A 325 71.61 92.69 -75.10
CA THR A 325 73.08 92.68 -74.92
C THR A 325 73.61 93.23 -73.59
N GLU A 326 72.79 93.89 -72.76
CA GLU A 326 73.28 94.62 -71.58
C GLU A 326 73.48 93.76 -70.30
N ARG A 327 72.89 92.55 -70.22
CA ARG A 327 72.67 91.87 -68.92
C ARG A 327 73.75 90.85 -68.48
N GLU A 328 74.68 90.44 -69.34
CA GLU A 328 75.56 89.27 -69.11
C GLU A 328 76.87 89.51 -68.32
N ARG A 329 77.23 90.75 -67.92
CA ARG A 329 78.60 91.07 -67.45
C ARG A 329 78.94 90.92 -65.95
N ILE A 330 77.97 90.67 -65.04
CA ILE A 330 78.16 90.99 -63.61
C ILE A 330 78.57 89.83 -62.68
N VAL A 331 78.38 88.56 -63.03
CA VAL A 331 78.30 87.49 -62.00
C VAL A 331 79.55 86.57 -61.87
N THR A 332 80.62 86.75 -62.65
CA THR A 332 81.71 85.74 -62.75
C THR A 332 82.89 85.86 -61.74
N LEU A 333 82.91 86.78 -60.76
CA LEU A 333 84.14 87.12 -60.00
C LEU A 333 84.20 86.70 -58.51
N ALA A 334 83.13 86.19 -57.90
CA ALA A 334 83.05 86.05 -56.44
C ALA A 334 83.54 84.70 -55.85
N GLU A 335 83.73 83.66 -56.65
CA GLU A 335 83.83 82.27 -56.13
C GLU A 335 85.26 81.76 -55.86
N ILE A 336 86.33 82.55 -56.03
CA ILE A 336 87.72 82.02 -56.14
C ILE A 336 88.67 82.30 -54.93
N GLU A 337 88.34 83.12 -53.93
CA GLU A 337 89.38 83.56 -52.95
C GLU A 337 89.61 82.71 -51.69
N LYS A 338 88.64 81.95 -51.21
CA LYS A 338 88.61 81.36 -49.85
C LYS A 338 89.54 80.20 -49.50
N GLN A 339 90.18 79.60 -50.50
CA GLN A 339 90.89 78.32 -50.42
C GLN A 339 92.35 78.47 -49.92
N ARG A 340 92.58 79.17 -48.80
CA ARG A 340 93.88 79.20 -48.12
C ARG A 340 93.71 78.72 -46.68
N ALA A 341 93.64 77.40 -46.48
CA ALA A 341 94.79 76.55 -46.09
C ALA A 341 95.19 76.81 -44.63
N ILE A 342 94.57 76.15 -43.65
CA ILE A 342 94.90 74.81 -43.09
C ILE A 342 96.40 74.70 -42.73
N GLU A 343 96.62 74.40 -41.44
CA GLU A 343 97.87 74.01 -40.76
C GLU A 343 98.81 75.13 -40.26
N GLN A 344 99.54 74.79 -39.19
CA GLN A 344 100.39 75.62 -38.31
C GLN A 344 99.62 76.66 -37.45
N GLU A 345 99.45 76.55 -36.14
CA GLU A 345 100.02 75.71 -35.09
C GLU A 345 98.95 75.59 -34.00
N GLN A 346 98.60 74.39 -33.54
CA GLN A 346 99.29 73.84 -32.38
C GLN A 346 99.75 74.92 -31.40
N LYS A 347 98.94 75.23 -30.39
CA LYS A 347 99.38 75.10 -29.00
C LYS A 347 98.37 75.67 -28.03
N ASN A 348 98.19 74.90 -26.96
CA ASN A 348 97.74 75.30 -25.64
C ASN A 348 96.21 75.29 -25.51
N ILE A 349 95.57 74.13 -25.30
CA ILE A 349 95.66 73.36 -24.04
C ILE A 349 95.57 74.32 -22.84
N GLN A 350 94.35 74.71 -22.44
CA GLN A 350 94.05 74.81 -21.00
C GLN A 350 92.57 74.87 -20.56
N ASP A 351 91.57 75.00 -21.43
CA ASP A 351 90.18 75.16 -20.92
C ASP A 351 89.32 73.88 -21.02
N VAL A 352 89.95 72.75 -21.30
CA VAL A 352 89.35 71.40 -21.31
C VAL A 352 89.17 70.81 -19.89
N ILE A 353 89.56 71.51 -18.79
CA ILE A 353 89.59 70.90 -17.44
C ILE A 353 88.44 71.30 -16.50
N ARG A 354 87.61 72.33 -16.78
CA ARG A 354 86.60 72.78 -15.79
C ARG A 354 85.13 72.50 -16.10
N GLU A 355 84.73 72.26 -17.34
CA GLU A 355 83.29 72.20 -17.66
C GLU A 355 82.72 70.79 -17.87
N ARG A 356 83.56 69.75 -17.95
CA ARG A 356 83.08 68.36 -18.16
C ARG A 356 82.85 67.56 -16.87
N VAL A 357 83.34 68.01 -15.71
CA VAL A 357 83.27 67.24 -14.44
C VAL A 357 81.98 67.45 -13.63
N MET A 358 81.19 68.50 -13.92
CA MET A 358 79.94 68.79 -13.18
C MET A 358 78.68 68.20 -13.81
N VAL A 359 78.73 67.76 -15.08
CA VAL A 359 77.54 67.30 -15.81
C VAL A 359 77.43 65.77 -15.84
N GLU A 360 78.55 65.03 -15.89
CA GLU A 360 78.51 63.55 -15.93
C GLU A 360 78.22 62.91 -14.55
N LYS A 361 78.57 63.57 -13.44
CA LYS A 361 78.37 63.00 -12.09
C LYS A 361 76.89 62.97 -11.66
N LYS A 362 76.06 63.87 -12.19
CA LYS A 362 74.61 63.94 -11.89
C LYS A 362 73.76 62.99 -12.74
N THR A 363 74.20 62.61 -13.93
CA THR A 363 73.43 61.72 -14.81
C THR A 363 73.60 60.24 -14.45
N VAL A 364 74.76 59.85 -13.87
CA VAL A 364 75.02 58.47 -13.44
C VAL A 364 74.36 58.12 -12.10
N GLU A 365 74.31 59.06 -11.14
CA GLU A 365 73.69 58.82 -9.82
C GLU A 365 72.16 58.57 -9.88
N GLU A 366 71.46 59.17 -10.86
CA GLU A 366 70.03 58.95 -11.07
C GLU A 366 69.74 57.72 -11.95
N GLU A 367 70.61 57.37 -12.90
CA GLU A 367 70.44 56.13 -13.69
C GLU A 367 70.68 54.86 -12.87
N GLU A 368 71.62 54.86 -11.92
CA GLU A 368 71.84 53.68 -11.05
C GLU A 368 70.70 53.47 -10.04
N LYS A 369 70.15 54.52 -9.42
CA LYS A 369 69.02 54.38 -8.48
C LYS A 369 67.75 53.83 -9.13
N ILE A 370 67.50 54.16 -10.41
CA ILE A 370 66.36 53.66 -11.17
C ILE A 370 66.56 52.19 -11.57
N LYS A 371 67.81 51.76 -11.84
CA LYS A 371 68.13 50.34 -12.08
C LYS A 371 68.02 49.50 -10.80
N ASP A 372 68.59 49.97 -9.69
CA ASP A 372 68.56 49.26 -8.40
C ASP A 372 67.14 49.03 -7.89
N THR A 373 66.26 50.04 -8.01
CA THR A 373 64.85 49.91 -7.58
C THR A 373 64.05 48.96 -8.47
N ARG A 374 64.33 48.90 -9.78
CA ARG A 374 63.70 47.95 -10.70
C ARG A 374 64.16 46.52 -10.46
N GLU A 375 65.45 46.29 -10.26
CA GLU A 375 66.00 44.95 -10.01
C GLU A 375 65.63 44.41 -8.63
N LEU A 376 65.59 45.25 -7.59
CA LEU A 376 65.08 44.85 -6.27
C LEU A 376 63.59 44.49 -6.30
N ALA A 377 62.78 45.21 -7.08
CA ALA A 377 61.35 44.94 -7.19
C ALA A 377 61.04 43.66 -7.97
N THR A 378 61.80 43.35 -9.04
CA THR A 378 61.68 42.08 -9.77
C THR A 378 62.20 40.90 -8.95
N ALA A 379 63.31 41.06 -8.23
CA ALA A 379 63.85 40.02 -7.35
C ALA A 379 62.90 39.70 -6.17
N ARG A 380 62.28 40.72 -5.55
CA ARG A 380 61.29 40.51 -4.48
C ARG A 380 60.04 39.79 -4.99
N ARG A 381 59.47 40.21 -6.13
CA ARG A 381 58.32 39.50 -6.73
C ARG A 381 58.66 38.06 -7.11
N ALA A 382 59.85 37.81 -7.66
CA ALA A 382 60.27 36.44 -7.98
C ALA A 382 60.40 35.57 -6.73
N LYS A 383 60.93 36.13 -5.63
CA LYS A 383 61.01 35.45 -4.33
C LYS A 383 59.62 35.16 -3.76
N ASP A 384 58.71 36.13 -3.78
CA ASP A 384 57.36 35.97 -3.23
C ASP A 384 56.55 34.94 -4.04
N VAL A 385 56.67 34.96 -5.37
CA VAL A 385 56.06 33.93 -6.24
C VAL A 385 56.66 32.54 -6.00
N ALA A 386 57.96 32.44 -5.71
CA ALA A 386 58.60 31.17 -5.37
C ALA A 386 58.17 30.64 -4.00
N ILE A 387 57.97 31.52 -3.00
CA ILE A 387 57.44 31.14 -1.68
C ILE A 387 56.00 30.66 -1.80
N ILE A 388 55.14 31.39 -2.51
CA ILE A 388 53.73 31.01 -2.69
C ILE A 388 53.61 29.67 -3.43
N LYS A 389 54.42 29.43 -4.47
CA LYS A 389 54.45 28.11 -5.14
C LYS A 389 54.96 26.98 -4.24
N ALA A 390 55.91 27.28 -3.35
CA ALA A 390 56.42 26.31 -2.39
C ALA A 390 55.37 25.99 -1.31
N GLU A 391 54.62 27.00 -0.83
CA GLU A 391 53.50 26.84 0.09
C GLU A 391 52.34 26.06 -0.56
N GLU A 392 51.94 26.40 -1.78
CA GLU A 392 50.90 25.70 -2.54
C GLU A 392 51.25 24.22 -2.76
N SER A 393 52.50 23.93 -3.13
CA SER A 393 52.98 22.55 -3.29
C SER A 393 53.04 21.81 -1.95
N GLY A 394 53.37 22.50 -0.85
CA GLY A 394 53.41 21.92 0.50
C GLY A 394 52.02 21.59 1.03
N GLU A 395 51.07 22.52 0.91
CA GLU A 395 49.68 22.32 1.31
C GLU A 395 48.99 21.23 0.48
N SER A 396 49.22 21.21 -0.84
CA SER A 396 48.70 20.15 -1.72
C SER A 396 49.23 18.77 -1.32
N ALA A 397 50.53 18.66 -1.01
CA ALA A 397 51.13 17.40 -0.55
C ALA A 397 50.57 16.96 0.82
N ILE A 398 50.38 17.88 1.76
CA ILE A 398 49.78 17.58 3.07
C ILE A 398 48.34 17.10 2.90
N ILE A 399 47.52 17.79 2.10
CA ILE A 399 46.12 17.41 1.85
C ILE A 399 46.03 16.04 1.16
N GLN A 400 46.92 15.78 0.20
CA GLN A 400 46.98 14.48 -0.45
C GLN A 400 47.36 13.39 0.55
N GLN A 401 48.36 13.63 1.41
CA GLN A 401 48.83 12.68 2.41
C GLN A 401 47.80 12.42 3.52
N THR A 402 47.06 13.44 3.97
CA THR A 402 45.98 13.29 4.95
C THR A 402 44.81 12.52 4.36
N LYS A 403 44.43 12.79 3.11
CA LYS A 403 43.36 12.06 2.43
C LYS A 403 43.74 10.60 2.15
N THR A 404 44.98 10.31 1.78
CA THR A 404 45.44 8.93 1.64
C THR A 404 45.45 8.21 3.00
N ALA A 405 45.90 8.86 4.07
CA ALA A 405 45.88 8.28 5.41
C ALA A 405 44.46 8.03 5.94
N GLU A 406 43.51 8.94 5.66
CA GLU A 406 42.09 8.76 5.99
C GLU A 406 41.46 7.63 5.18
N ALA A 407 41.76 7.54 3.88
CA ALA A 407 41.30 6.46 3.02
C ALA A 407 41.84 5.09 3.47
N GLU A 408 43.11 5.01 3.85
CA GLU A 408 43.73 3.80 4.39
C GLU A 408 43.11 3.40 5.74
N ARG A 409 42.83 4.37 6.62
CA ARG A 409 42.16 4.12 7.90
C ARG A 409 40.74 3.56 7.70
N LEU A 410 39.96 4.17 6.79
CA LEU A 410 38.61 3.71 6.46
C LEU A 410 38.63 2.33 5.79
N ALA A 411 39.58 2.07 4.89
CA ALA A 411 39.75 0.77 4.27
C ALA A 411 40.09 -0.32 5.31
N ALA A 412 40.97 -0.01 6.28
CA ALA A 412 41.30 -0.91 7.37
C ALA A 412 40.10 -1.20 8.28
N GLU A 413 39.28 -0.19 8.58
CA GLU A 413 38.07 -0.33 9.40
C GLU A 413 37.00 -1.18 8.69
N ILE A 414 36.76 -0.94 7.40
CA ILE A 414 35.85 -1.74 6.58
C ILE A 414 36.34 -3.20 6.47
N ASN A 415 37.65 -3.42 6.30
CA ASN A 415 38.20 -4.77 6.27
C ASN A 415 38.07 -5.48 7.62
N ALA A 416 38.24 -4.77 8.74
CA ALA A 416 38.03 -5.33 10.08
C ALA A 416 36.56 -5.69 10.33
N GLN A 417 35.63 -4.82 9.90
CA GLN A 417 34.19 -5.10 9.97
C GLN A 417 33.79 -6.28 9.08
N LYS A 418 34.32 -6.36 7.86
CA LYS A 418 34.08 -7.49 6.96
C LYS A 418 34.55 -8.81 7.59
N LEU A 419 35.73 -8.83 8.21
CA LEU A 419 36.25 -10.01 8.88
C LEU A 419 35.38 -10.44 10.07
N LEU A 420 34.83 -9.49 10.84
CA LEU A 420 33.87 -9.79 11.92
C LEU A 420 32.55 -10.36 11.37
N ILE A 421 32.03 -9.77 10.29
CA ILE A 421 30.80 -10.24 9.64
C ILE A 421 30.99 -11.64 9.07
N ASP A 422 32.11 -11.90 8.39
CA ASP A 422 32.43 -13.21 7.83
C ASP A 422 32.59 -14.26 8.96
N ALA A 423 33.29 -13.92 10.05
CA ALA A 423 33.44 -14.81 11.20
C ALA A 423 32.10 -15.09 11.91
N GLU A 424 31.21 -14.10 12.01
CA GLU A 424 29.87 -14.27 12.60
C GLU A 424 28.94 -15.07 11.68
N ALA A 425 29.05 -14.89 10.36
CA ALA A 425 28.36 -15.72 9.38
C ALA A 425 28.81 -17.18 9.43
N GLU A 426 30.12 -17.44 9.54
CA GLU A 426 30.67 -18.80 9.72
C GLU A 426 30.22 -19.43 11.03
N LYS A 427 30.25 -18.70 12.15
CA LYS A 427 29.76 -19.17 13.45
C LYS A 427 28.29 -19.55 13.37
N ASN A 428 27.45 -18.69 12.81
CA ASN A 428 26.02 -18.94 12.67
C ASN A 428 25.72 -20.12 11.73
N ALA A 429 26.50 -20.28 10.65
CA ALA A 429 26.40 -21.44 9.77
C ALA A 429 26.76 -22.74 10.50
N ALA A 430 27.85 -22.74 11.28
CA ALA A 430 28.29 -23.89 12.07
C ALA A 430 27.29 -24.27 13.17
N GLU A 431 26.69 -23.29 13.86
CA GLU A 431 25.62 -23.52 14.84
C GLU A 431 24.39 -24.17 14.20
N LYS A 432 23.92 -23.63 13.07
CA LYS A 432 22.79 -24.22 12.33
C LYS A 432 23.09 -25.62 11.80
N GLU A 433 24.31 -25.87 11.34
CA GLU A 433 24.71 -27.20 10.89
C GLU A 433 24.80 -28.19 12.06
N ALA A 434 25.25 -27.74 13.23
CA ALA A 434 25.27 -28.55 14.46
C ALA A 434 23.86 -28.87 14.95
N GLU A 435 22.94 -27.90 14.91
CA GLU A 435 21.52 -28.13 15.22
C GLU A 435 20.87 -29.09 14.23
N ALA A 436 21.12 -28.92 12.93
CA ALA A 436 20.63 -29.84 11.90
C ALA A 436 21.16 -31.27 12.11
N ARG A 437 22.45 -31.42 12.45
CA ARG A 437 23.04 -32.72 12.79
C ARG A 437 22.42 -33.32 14.06
N LYS A 438 22.15 -32.51 15.09
CA LYS A 438 21.50 -32.96 16.32
C LYS A 438 20.08 -33.45 16.04
N ILE A 439 19.30 -32.71 15.26
CA ILE A 439 17.94 -33.08 14.85
C ILE A 439 17.96 -34.37 14.00
N GLN A 440 18.91 -34.49 13.07
CA GLN A 440 19.07 -35.72 12.27
C GLN A 440 19.49 -36.93 13.13
N ALA A 441 20.34 -36.73 14.14
CA ALA A 441 20.73 -37.78 15.07
C ALA A 441 19.57 -38.20 15.97
N GLU A 442 18.77 -37.26 16.47
CA GLU A 442 17.54 -37.53 17.24
C GLU A 442 16.48 -38.23 16.38
N ALA A 443 16.31 -37.80 15.12
CA ALA A 443 15.40 -38.46 14.18
C ALA A 443 15.84 -39.90 13.87
N LYS A 444 17.13 -40.13 13.61
CA LYS A 444 17.67 -41.49 13.43
C LYS A 444 17.55 -42.35 14.68
N ALA A 445 17.83 -41.79 15.87
CA ALA A 445 17.66 -42.49 17.13
C ALA A 445 16.18 -42.87 17.37
N ALA A 446 15.23 -42.01 16.99
CA ALA A 446 13.80 -42.31 17.05
C ALA A 446 13.36 -43.37 16.03
N GLU A 447 13.87 -43.32 14.79
CA GLU A 447 13.64 -44.35 13.77
C GLU A 447 14.20 -45.72 14.22
N GLU A 448 15.45 -45.76 14.69
CA GLU A 448 16.07 -46.98 15.22
C GLU A 448 15.39 -47.49 16.48
N ALA A 449 14.92 -46.62 17.39
CA ALA A 449 14.11 -47.04 18.53
C ALA A 449 12.77 -47.67 18.10
N THR A 450 12.17 -47.17 17.02
CA THR A 450 10.93 -47.71 16.45
C THR A 450 11.15 -49.07 15.78
N ILE A 451 12.26 -49.22 15.05
CA ILE A 451 12.70 -50.51 14.48
C ILE A 451 13.05 -51.49 15.61
N GLY A 452 13.79 -51.06 16.63
CA GLY A 452 14.18 -51.87 17.78
C GLY A 452 12.98 -52.33 18.62
N LEU A 453 11.95 -51.49 18.80
CA LEU A 453 10.68 -51.90 19.41
C LEU A 453 9.92 -52.92 18.56
N SER A 454 9.95 -52.75 17.23
CA SER A 454 9.32 -53.69 16.29
C SER A 454 10.06 -55.03 16.25
N GLU A 455 11.39 -55.02 16.26
CA GLU A 455 12.23 -56.21 16.35
C GLU A 455 12.06 -56.91 17.71
N ALA A 456 12.00 -56.17 18.81
CA ALA A 456 11.73 -56.72 20.13
C ALA A 456 10.35 -57.40 20.19
N GLN A 457 9.31 -56.78 19.61
CA GLN A 457 7.98 -57.39 19.50
C GLN A 457 7.97 -58.64 18.62
N VAL A 458 8.72 -58.64 17.51
CA VAL A 458 8.86 -59.82 16.63
C VAL A 458 9.63 -60.93 17.34
N ILE A 459 10.67 -60.60 18.12
CA ILE A 459 11.43 -61.56 18.92
C ILE A 459 10.56 -62.12 20.05
N GLU A 460 9.76 -61.30 20.73
CA GLU A 460 8.81 -61.75 21.75
C GLU A 460 7.73 -62.66 21.15
N ALA A 461 7.16 -62.30 20.00
CA ALA A 461 6.19 -63.13 19.29
C ALA A 461 6.81 -64.44 18.80
N LYS A 462 8.05 -64.42 18.26
CA LYS A 462 8.79 -65.63 17.88
C LYS A 462 9.17 -66.48 19.10
N ALA A 463 9.48 -65.87 20.24
CA ALA A 463 9.78 -66.57 21.48
C ALA A 463 8.53 -67.27 22.03
N ARG A 464 7.36 -66.61 22.02
CA ARG A 464 6.07 -67.23 22.39
C ARG A 464 5.67 -68.35 21.42
N ALA A 465 5.88 -68.17 20.12
CA ALA A 465 5.64 -69.21 19.12
C ALA A 465 6.57 -70.42 19.35
N LYS A 466 7.87 -70.18 19.61
CA LYS A 466 8.83 -71.23 19.98
C LYS A 466 8.52 -71.91 21.31
N GLU A 467 8.00 -71.19 22.29
CA GLU A 467 7.57 -71.77 23.57
C GLU A 467 6.39 -72.72 23.36
N GLN A 468 5.43 -72.35 22.51
CA GLN A 468 4.31 -73.22 22.13
C GLN A 468 4.73 -74.39 21.25
N GLU A 469 5.62 -74.19 20.28
CA GLU A 469 6.22 -75.30 19.53
C GLU A 469 7.03 -76.22 20.44
N GLY A 470 7.82 -75.69 21.36
CA GLY A 470 8.59 -76.46 22.34
C GLY A 470 7.71 -77.28 23.30
N LEU A 471 6.57 -76.75 23.72
CA LEU A 471 5.57 -77.50 24.51
C LEU A 471 4.93 -78.64 23.71
N ILE A 472 4.65 -78.40 22.41
CA ILE A 472 4.09 -79.42 21.51
C ILE A 472 5.16 -80.49 21.19
N GLU A 473 6.39 -80.08 20.90
CA GLU A 473 7.53 -80.95 20.64
C GLU A 473 7.89 -81.78 21.87
N ALA A 474 7.89 -81.21 23.08
CA ALA A 474 8.10 -81.95 24.32
C ALA A 474 7.02 -83.02 24.52
N ALA A 475 5.75 -82.70 24.25
CA ALA A 475 4.65 -83.67 24.32
C ALA A 475 4.75 -84.78 23.25
N VAL A 476 5.27 -84.47 22.05
CA VAL A 476 5.51 -85.45 20.97
C VAL A 476 6.76 -86.30 21.26
N LEU A 477 7.81 -85.70 21.82
CA LEU A 477 9.04 -86.38 22.20
C LEU A 477 8.82 -87.33 23.37
N GLU A 478 8.02 -86.95 24.38
CA GLU A 478 7.63 -87.84 25.47
C GLU A 478 6.88 -89.09 24.94
N LYS A 479 5.97 -88.90 23.98
CA LYS A 479 5.24 -90.00 23.32
C LYS A 479 6.13 -90.86 22.41
N LYS A 480 7.12 -90.27 21.73
CA LYS A 480 8.10 -91.02 20.90
C LYS A 480 9.14 -91.76 21.75
N ALA A 481 9.62 -91.17 22.85
CA ALA A 481 10.60 -91.78 23.75
C ALA A 481 10.01 -93.02 24.47
N ILE A 482 8.72 -93.00 24.83
CA ILE A 482 8.02 -94.17 25.37
C ILE A 482 7.88 -95.29 24.30
N ALA A 483 7.85 -94.94 23.00
CA ALA A 483 7.78 -95.90 21.90
C ALA A 483 9.16 -96.43 21.46
N GLU A 484 10.21 -95.60 21.47
CA GLU A 484 11.58 -95.99 21.09
C GLU A 484 12.32 -96.74 22.20
N ALA A 485 12.03 -96.46 23.48
CA ALA A 485 12.55 -97.24 24.61
C ALA A 485 12.15 -98.73 24.52
N LYS A 486 10.96 -99.02 23.95
CA LYS A 486 10.53 -100.41 23.65
C LYS A 486 11.19 -101.02 22.40
N GLY A 487 11.74 -100.20 21.50
CA GLY A 487 12.35 -100.65 20.24
C GLY A 487 13.87 -100.87 20.31
N ILE A 488 14.58 -100.17 21.20
CA ILE A 488 16.04 -100.23 21.32
C ILE A 488 16.51 -101.44 22.14
N GLU A 489 15.71 -101.97 23.06
CA GLU A 489 15.98 -103.28 23.71
C GLU A 489 16.07 -104.43 22.68
N ALA A 490 15.47 -104.29 21.49
CA ALA A 490 15.45 -105.33 20.45
C ALA A 490 16.58 -105.21 19.39
N ARG A 491 17.23 -104.05 19.22
CA ARG A 491 18.21 -103.81 18.14
C ARG A 491 19.69 -103.85 18.57
N ALA A 492 19.97 -103.75 19.87
CA ALA A 492 21.33 -103.77 20.40
C ALA A 492 22.05 -105.13 20.25
N SER A 493 21.33 -106.22 19.95
CA SER A 493 21.91 -107.56 19.85
C SER A 493 22.49 -107.92 18.46
N ALA A 494 22.34 -107.08 17.42
CA ALA A 494 22.61 -107.50 16.03
C ALA A 494 23.80 -106.83 15.30
N THR A 495 24.21 -105.59 15.63
CA THR A 495 25.13 -104.79 14.76
C THR A 495 26.63 -104.96 15.03
N HIS A 496 27.05 -105.79 15.98
CA HIS A 496 28.47 -105.93 16.34
C HIS A 496 29.34 -106.62 15.25
N LYS A 497 28.78 -107.18 14.17
CA LYS A 497 29.51 -108.18 13.35
C LYS A 497 30.00 -107.78 11.93
N GLN A 498 29.83 -106.56 11.42
CA GLN A 498 30.11 -106.28 9.98
C GLN A 498 31.23 -105.29 9.61
N GLY A 499 31.91 -104.62 10.55
CA GLY A 499 32.84 -103.51 10.25
C GLY A 499 34.27 -103.84 9.78
N ILE A 500 34.57 -104.97 9.11
CA ILE A 500 35.97 -105.44 8.93
C ILE A 500 36.53 -105.42 7.47
N LEU A 501 35.79 -105.11 6.40
CA LEU A 501 36.24 -105.52 5.04
C LEU A 501 36.53 -104.46 3.95
N GLU A 502 36.47 -103.14 4.19
CA GLU A 502 36.48 -102.15 3.08
C GLU A 502 37.78 -101.33 2.84
N ALA A 503 38.89 -101.60 3.53
CA ALA A 503 39.99 -100.62 3.60
C ALA A 503 41.16 -100.74 2.57
N GLU A 504 41.25 -101.75 1.69
CA GLU A 504 42.57 -102.12 1.13
C GLU A 504 42.83 -101.93 -0.39
N VAL A 505 41.85 -101.55 -1.23
CA VAL A 505 42.02 -101.70 -2.71
C VAL A 505 42.37 -100.41 -3.49
N LEU A 506 42.45 -99.23 -2.87
CA LEU A 506 42.58 -97.95 -3.60
C LEU A 506 44.03 -97.52 -3.96
N ALA A 507 44.97 -98.45 -4.13
CA ALA A 507 46.41 -98.15 -4.16
C ALA A 507 47.07 -97.90 -5.54
N GLU A 508 46.44 -98.16 -6.69
CA GLU A 508 47.12 -97.99 -8.00
C GLU A 508 46.62 -96.82 -8.83
N LYS A 509 47.07 -95.65 -8.39
CA LYS A 509 47.64 -94.55 -9.17
C LYS A 509 47.48 -94.61 -10.71
N GLY A 510 46.81 -93.60 -11.23
CA GLY A 510 47.53 -92.60 -12.05
C GLY A 510 47.79 -92.97 -13.50
N THR A 511 46.74 -92.94 -14.32
CA THR A 511 46.79 -92.50 -15.73
C THR A 511 45.36 -92.08 -16.06
N SER A 512 45.01 -90.91 -16.55
CA SER A 512 45.79 -89.89 -17.23
C SER A 512 44.82 -88.70 -17.41
N GLU A 513 45.36 -87.50 -17.32
CA GLU A 513 44.69 -86.22 -17.11
C GLU A 513 43.84 -85.70 -18.30
N ALA A 514 43.44 -86.58 -19.22
CA ALA A 514 42.72 -86.21 -20.43
C ALA A 514 41.22 -85.90 -20.20
N LYS A 515 40.62 -86.34 -19.10
CA LYS A 515 39.17 -86.15 -18.84
C LYS A 515 38.81 -84.85 -18.11
N VAL A 516 39.82 -84.12 -17.62
CA VAL A 516 39.63 -82.89 -16.82
C VAL A 516 39.44 -81.64 -17.69
N ILE A 517 39.92 -81.65 -18.95
CA ILE A 517 39.85 -80.48 -19.84
C ILE A 517 38.50 -80.37 -20.56
N GLU A 518 37.84 -81.48 -20.88
CA GLU A 518 36.57 -81.50 -21.61
C GLU A 518 35.36 -81.05 -20.76
N LEU A 519 35.40 -81.29 -19.44
CA LEU A 519 34.34 -80.85 -18.52
C LEU A 519 34.39 -79.36 -18.16
N LYS A 520 35.56 -78.70 -18.35
CA LYS A 520 35.75 -77.29 -17.99
C LYS A 520 35.19 -76.32 -19.04
N SER A 521 35.09 -76.73 -20.31
CA SER A 521 34.52 -75.92 -21.41
C SER A 521 32.98 -75.92 -21.40
N LEU A 522 32.34 -77.00 -20.97
CA LEU A 522 30.88 -77.08 -20.85
C LEU A 522 30.31 -76.29 -19.65
N ALA A 523 31.10 -76.04 -18.62
CA ALA A 523 30.68 -75.25 -17.45
C ALA A 523 30.74 -73.73 -17.67
N THR A 524 31.67 -73.25 -18.50
CA THR A 524 31.88 -71.81 -18.74
C THR A 524 30.83 -71.20 -19.68
N ALA A 525 30.28 -71.99 -20.63
CA ALA A 525 29.23 -71.53 -21.54
C ALA A 525 27.84 -71.40 -20.88
N LYS A 526 27.54 -72.20 -19.84
CA LYS A 526 26.26 -72.09 -19.10
C LYS A 526 26.23 -70.88 -18.16
N GLY A 527 27.36 -70.54 -17.52
CA GLY A 527 27.45 -69.37 -16.63
C GLY A 527 27.29 -68.02 -17.35
N ALA A 528 27.80 -67.88 -18.58
CA ALA A 528 27.72 -66.64 -19.34
C ALA A 528 26.29 -66.33 -19.85
N SER A 529 25.49 -67.35 -20.15
CA SER A 529 24.10 -67.19 -20.61
C SER A 529 23.14 -66.80 -19.49
N GLU A 530 23.34 -67.38 -18.28
CA GLU A 530 22.53 -67.05 -17.11
C GLU A 530 22.84 -65.66 -16.54
N GLN A 531 24.10 -65.21 -16.63
CA GLN A 531 24.48 -63.84 -16.26
C GLN A 531 23.91 -62.79 -17.21
N GLY A 532 23.96 -63.02 -18.53
CA GLY A 532 23.39 -62.09 -19.52
C GLY A 532 21.87 -61.93 -19.43
N MET A 533 21.13 -62.99 -19.09
CA MET A 533 19.66 -62.91 -18.88
C MET A 533 19.28 -62.24 -17.56
N ALA A 534 20.10 -62.35 -16.52
CA ALA A 534 19.89 -61.64 -15.26
C ALA A 534 20.15 -60.13 -15.43
N GLU A 535 21.22 -59.75 -16.12
CA GLU A 535 21.56 -58.35 -16.39
C GLU A 535 20.50 -57.66 -17.27
N ALA A 536 19.97 -58.34 -18.29
CA ALA A 536 18.91 -57.80 -19.13
C ALA A 536 17.60 -57.57 -18.36
N LYS A 537 17.23 -58.48 -17.44
CA LYS A 537 16.05 -58.30 -16.57
C LYS A 537 16.22 -57.13 -15.60
N VAL A 538 17.39 -56.98 -14.99
CA VAL A 538 17.68 -55.87 -14.07
C VAL A 538 17.65 -54.53 -14.80
N LEU A 539 18.16 -54.47 -16.03
CA LEU A 539 18.09 -53.27 -16.86
C LEU A 539 16.64 -52.91 -17.23
N GLN A 540 15.84 -53.91 -17.59
CA GLN A 540 14.42 -53.73 -17.90
C GLN A 540 13.64 -53.22 -16.69
N GLU A 541 13.85 -53.80 -15.50
CA GLU A 541 13.18 -53.36 -14.28
C GLU A 541 13.59 -51.95 -13.85
N LYS A 542 14.87 -51.56 -14.04
CA LYS A 542 15.33 -50.18 -13.82
C LYS A 542 14.64 -49.18 -14.74
N LEU A 543 14.57 -49.45 -16.04
CA LEU A 543 13.91 -48.56 -17.00
C LEU A 543 12.41 -48.43 -16.72
N LEU A 544 11.76 -49.51 -16.26
CA LEU A 544 10.34 -49.49 -15.90
C LEU A 544 10.10 -48.71 -14.59
N ALA A 545 11.01 -48.80 -13.62
CA ALA A 545 10.99 -47.99 -12.41
C ALA A 545 11.24 -46.50 -12.69
N GLU A 546 12.17 -46.17 -13.59
CA GLU A 546 12.41 -44.78 -14.03
C GLU A 546 11.19 -44.20 -14.76
N ALA A 547 10.56 -44.99 -15.65
CA ALA A 547 9.34 -44.57 -16.35
C ALA A 547 8.19 -44.27 -15.38
N LYS A 548 7.97 -45.13 -14.38
CA LYS A 548 6.95 -44.91 -13.33
C LYS A 548 7.28 -43.69 -12.47
N GLY A 549 8.55 -43.50 -12.12
CA GLY A 549 8.99 -42.33 -11.34
C GLY A 549 8.81 -41.01 -12.10
N VAL A 550 9.02 -40.99 -13.42
CA VAL A 550 8.74 -39.83 -14.27
C VAL A 550 7.24 -39.57 -14.38
N GLU A 551 6.42 -40.62 -14.52
CA GLU A 551 4.96 -40.51 -14.59
C GLU A 551 4.35 -39.96 -13.29
N GLU A 552 4.82 -40.45 -12.13
CA GLU A 552 4.38 -39.96 -10.82
C GLU A 552 4.83 -38.52 -10.57
N LYS A 553 6.05 -38.14 -10.98
CA LYS A 553 6.51 -36.74 -10.92
C LYS A 553 5.66 -35.83 -11.81
N ALA A 554 5.28 -36.26 -13.02
CA ALA A 554 4.41 -35.50 -13.90
C ALA A 554 3.00 -35.31 -13.30
N LYS A 555 2.43 -36.35 -12.69
CA LYS A 555 1.14 -36.27 -11.97
C LYS A 555 1.21 -35.37 -10.73
N ALA A 556 2.33 -35.37 -10.01
CA ALA A 556 2.55 -34.47 -8.88
C ALA A 556 2.69 -33.01 -9.33
N MET A 557 3.42 -32.74 -10.42
CA MET A 557 3.52 -31.41 -11.03
C MET A 557 2.16 -30.90 -11.51
N GLN A 558 1.35 -31.75 -12.14
CA GLN A 558 0.00 -31.39 -12.59
C GLN A 558 -0.93 -31.00 -11.43
N LYS A 559 -0.79 -31.64 -10.26
CA LYS A 559 -1.57 -31.28 -9.06
C LYS A 559 -1.13 -29.95 -8.43
N LEU A 560 0.13 -29.56 -8.58
CA LEU A 560 0.64 -28.28 -8.06
C LEU A 560 0.30 -27.09 -8.97
N ASP A 561 0.18 -27.32 -10.28
CA ASP A 561 -0.14 -26.27 -11.27
C ASP A 561 -1.58 -25.72 -11.14
N GLY A 562 -2.52 -26.53 -10.64
CA GLY A 562 -3.93 -26.12 -10.47
C GLY A 562 -4.13 -25.04 -9.39
N VAL A 563 -3.41 -25.13 -8.26
CA VAL A 563 -3.57 -24.20 -7.13
C VAL A 563 -3.02 -22.81 -7.46
N GLY A 564 -1.96 -22.74 -8.28
CA GLY A 564 -1.38 -21.47 -8.73
C GLY A 564 -2.30 -20.71 -9.69
N LYS A 565 -2.87 -21.40 -10.68
CA LYS A 565 -3.78 -20.79 -11.67
C LYS A 565 -5.08 -20.30 -11.03
N GLU A 566 -5.67 -21.07 -10.12
CA GLU A 566 -6.89 -20.65 -9.43
C GLU A 566 -6.66 -19.39 -8.58
N HIS A 567 -5.48 -19.25 -7.97
CA HIS A 567 -5.13 -18.05 -7.21
C HIS A 567 -4.89 -16.83 -8.12
N GLU A 568 -4.23 -17.01 -9.26
CA GLU A 568 -4.07 -15.94 -10.25
C GLU A 568 -5.40 -15.51 -10.87
N GLU A 569 -6.26 -16.46 -11.24
CA GLU A 569 -7.61 -16.17 -11.75
C GLU A 569 -8.47 -15.47 -10.69
N PHE A 570 -8.37 -15.88 -9.41
CA PHE A 570 -9.05 -15.22 -8.31
C PHE A 570 -8.57 -13.78 -8.10
N LYS A 571 -7.25 -13.56 -8.15
CA LYS A 571 -6.66 -12.23 -8.04
C LYS A 571 -7.09 -11.32 -9.20
N LEU A 572 -7.04 -11.82 -10.43
CA LEU A 572 -7.48 -11.08 -11.62
C LEU A 572 -8.98 -10.73 -11.56
N ARG A 573 -9.80 -11.64 -11.02
CA ARG A 573 -11.24 -11.36 -10.81
C ARG A 573 -11.46 -10.25 -9.78
N LEU A 574 -10.75 -10.30 -8.65
CA LEU A 574 -10.81 -9.26 -7.61
C LEU A 574 -10.35 -7.89 -8.13
N GLU A 575 -9.26 -7.85 -8.89
CA GLU A 575 -8.77 -6.60 -9.51
C GLU A 575 -9.80 -6.03 -10.49
N LYS A 576 -10.41 -6.89 -11.33
CA LYS A 576 -11.49 -6.47 -12.23
C LYS A 576 -12.72 -5.97 -11.47
N GLU A 577 -13.14 -6.65 -10.42
CA GLU A 577 -14.29 -6.23 -9.59
C GLU A 577 -14.03 -4.87 -8.94
N ARG A 578 -12.84 -4.68 -8.35
CA ARG A 578 -12.41 -3.41 -7.78
C ARG A 578 -12.46 -2.28 -8.82
N ASP A 579 -11.92 -2.51 -10.01
CA ASP A 579 -11.85 -1.47 -11.05
C ASP A 579 -13.26 -1.10 -11.57
N VAL A 580 -14.16 -2.08 -11.70
CA VAL A 580 -15.57 -1.85 -12.04
C VAL A 580 -16.29 -1.07 -10.94
N GLU A 581 -16.03 -1.39 -9.67
CA GLU A 581 -16.66 -0.71 -8.54
C GLU A 581 -16.17 0.74 -8.40
N LEU A 582 -14.87 0.99 -8.59
CA LEU A 582 -14.30 2.34 -8.65
C LEU A 582 -14.91 3.17 -9.78
N ALA A 583 -15.03 2.60 -10.99
CA ALA A 583 -15.67 3.27 -12.11
C ALA A 583 -17.14 3.58 -11.83
N ASN A 584 -17.88 2.67 -11.19
CA ASN A 584 -19.27 2.90 -10.79
C ASN A 584 -19.40 4.03 -9.76
N ILE A 585 -18.50 4.11 -8.77
CA ILE A 585 -18.47 5.19 -7.79
C ILE A 585 -18.19 6.53 -8.49
N GLU A 586 -17.27 6.55 -9.45
CA GLU A 586 -16.96 7.77 -10.21
C GLU A 586 -18.15 8.24 -11.06
N VAL A 587 -18.85 7.31 -11.73
CA VAL A 587 -20.10 7.61 -12.44
C VAL A 587 -21.16 8.15 -11.49
N GLN A 588 -21.33 7.57 -10.29
CA GLN A 588 -22.26 8.08 -9.28
C GLN A 588 -21.90 9.50 -8.84
N ARG A 589 -20.60 9.82 -8.70
CA ARG A 589 -20.13 11.18 -8.39
C ARG A 589 -20.54 12.16 -9.49
N TYR A 590 -20.26 11.84 -10.76
CA TYR A 590 -20.63 12.71 -11.89
C TYR A 590 -22.15 12.89 -12.01
N VAL A 591 -22.94 11.83 -11.81
CA VAL A 591 -24.40 11.93 -11.81
C VAL A 591 -24.91 12.79 -10.66
N ALA A 592 -24.35 12.64 -9.45
CA ALA A 592 -24.71 13.44 -8.30
C ALA A 592 -24.36 14.93 -8.52
N GLU A 593 -23.20 15.21 -9.10
CA GLU A 593 -22.76 16.57 -9.44
C GLU A 593 -23.67 17.21 -10.51
N ALA A 594 -23.98 16.47 -11.59
CA ALA A 594 -24.89 16.92 -12.63
C ALA A 594 -26.32 17.14 -12.08
N GLN A 595 -26.81 16.27 -11.19
CA GLN A 595 -28.11 16.43 -10.52
C GLN A 595 -28.12 17.65 -9.60
N ALA A 596 -27.06 17.87 -8.81
CA ALA A 596 -26.93 19.03 -7.94
C ALA A 596 -26.87 20.33 -8.75
N MET A 597 -26.15 20.33 -9.87
CA MET A 597 -26.07 21.47 -10.78
C MET A 597 -27.43 21.77 -11.42
N ALA A 598 -28.15 20.74 -11.89
CA ALA A 598 -29.48 20.89 -12.45
C ALA A 598 -30.50 21.41 -11.41
N LEU A 599 -30.45 20.90 -10.17
CA LEU A 599 -31.28 21.38 -9.07
C LEU A 599 -30.94 22.82 -8.68
N SER A 600 -29.65 23.16 -8.60
CA SER A 600 -29.18 24.52 -8.32
C SER A 600 -29.70 25.52 -9.35
N GLU A 601 -29.60 25.18 -10.64
CA GLU A 601 -30.08 26.04 -11.71
C GLU A 601 -31.63 26.11 -11.74
N ALA A 602 -32.32 25.03 -11.38
CA ALA A 602 -33.77 25.01 -11.23
C ALA A 602 -34.25 25.90 -10.07
N PHE A 603 -33.62 25.81 -8.89
CA PHE A 603 -33.95 26.66 -7.74
C PHE A 603 -33.60 28.13 -7.98
N LYS A 604 -32.51 28.41 -8.71
CA LYS A 604 -32.11 29.77 -9.07
C LYS A 604 -33.13 30.45 -9.98
N ASN A 605 -33.76 29.70 -10.89
CA ASN A 605 -34.76 30.23 -11.82
C ASN A 605 -36.20 30.14 -11.30
N ALA A 606 -36.47 29.33 -10.26
CA ALA A 606 -37.78 29.20 -9.67
C ALA A 606 -38.08 30.37 -8.70
N LYS A 607 -39.13 31.14 -8.97
CA LYS A 607 -39.71 32.07 -7.98
C LYS A 607 -40.59 31.28 -7.01
N ILE A 608 -40.05 30.95 -5.84
CA ILE A 608 -40.78 30.21 -4.79
C ILE A 608 -41.24 31.21 -3.72
N ASP A 609 -42.55 31.35 -3.57
CA ASP A 609 -43.18 32.19 -2.54
C ASP A 609 -43.58 31.27 -1.37
N ILE A 610 -42.85 31.35 -0.25
CA ILE A 610 -42.98 30.41 0.86
C ILE A 610 -44.02 30.95 1.85
N VAL A 611 -45.22 30.34 1.85
CA VAL A 611 -46.29 30.67 2.81
C VAL A 611 -46.42 29.52 3.83
N GLY A 612 -45.60 29.54 4.88
CA GLY A 612 -45.63 28.56 5.98
C GLY A 612 -44.24 28.04 6.37
N GLY A 613 -44.05 27.75 7.67
CA GLY A 613 -42.75 27.56 8.33
C GLY A 613 -41.71 26.71 7.58
N GLU A 614 -40.52 27.30 7.44
CA GLU A 614 -39.35 26.90 6.63
C GLU A 614 -38.94 25.41 6.74
N SER A 615 -39.13 24.77 7.91
CA SER A 615 -38.72 23.37 8.12
C SER A 615 -39.59 22.36 7.37
N THR A 616 -40.90 22.59 7.28
CA THR A 616 -41.84 21.61 6.70
C THR A 616 -41.73 21.48 5.18
N PHE A 617 -41.27 22.53 4.49
CA PHE A 617 -41.08 22.53 3.05
C PHE A 617 -39.82 21.73 2.64
N VAL A 618 -38.72 21.95 3.36
CA VAL A 618 -37.45 21.25 3.13
C VAL A 618 -37.60 19.75 3.42
N ASP A 619 -38.27 19.40 4.51
CA ASP A 619 -38.52 18.01 4.88
C ASP A 619 -39.37 17.27 3.85
N ASN A 620 -40.39 17.91 3.29
CA ASN A 620 -41.25 17.27 2.29
C ASN A 620 -40.54 17.07 0.94
N ILE A 621 -39.68 17.99 0.51
CA ILE A 621 -38.88 17.84 -0.72
C ILE A 621 -37.81 16.76 -0.53
N MET A 622 -37.06 16.81 0.58
CA MET A 622 -36.05 15.80 0.92
C MET A 622 -36.67 14.40 1.01
N ASN A 623 -37.85 14.27 1.61
CA ASN A 623 -38.55 12.98 1.73
C ASN A 623 -39.07 12.45 0.39
N ALA A 624 -39.54 13.31 -0.52
CA ALA A 624 -39.96 12.90 -1.85
C ALA A 624 -38.78 12.38 -2.70
N ILE A 625 -37.63 13.07 -2.63
CA ILE A 625 -36.41 12.67 -3.35
C ILE A 625 -35.83 11.37 -2.78
N ASN A 626 -35.79 11.25 -1.44
CA ASN A 626 -35.28 10.05 -0.78
C ASN A 626 -36.14 8.81 -1.04
N ARG A 627 -37.47 8.93 -1.12
CA ARG A 627 -38.36 7.82 -1.49
C ARG A 627 -38.11 7.32 -2.91
N GLY A 628 -37.83 8.19 -3.88
CA GLY A 628 -37.47 7.78 -5.24
C GLY A 628 -36.16 7.00 -5.29
N LYS A 629 -35.10 7.51 -4.63
CA LYS A 629 -33.77 6.88 -4.63
C LYS A 629 -33.70 5.58 -3.81
N THR A 630 -34.49 5.44 -2.74
CA THR A 630 -34.51 4.21 -1.92
C THR A 630 -35.25 3.07 -2.62
N VAL A 631 -36.34 3.36 -3.33
CA VAL A 631 -37.05 2.35 -4.14
C VAL A 631 -36.17 1.87 -5.30
N ASP A 632 -35.47 2.78 -5.96
CA ASP A 632 -34.57 2.43 -7.08
C ASP A 632 -33.37 1.59 -6.62
N ARG A 633 -32.74 1.97 -5.49
CA ARG A 633 -31.67 1.17 -4.86
C ARG A 633 -32.16 -0.21 -4.41
N LEU A 634 -33.34 -0.33 -3.79
CA LEU A 634 -33.86 -1.64 -3.36
C LEU A 634 -34.14 -2.57 -4.53
N VAL A 635 -34.55 -2.02 -5.68
CA VAL A 635 -34.79 -2.79 -6.91
C VAL A 635 -33.48 -3.15 -7.62
N SER A 636 -32.45 -2.30 -7.54
CA SER A 636 -31.16 -2.52 -8.22
C SER A 636 -30.11 -3.28 -7.38
N SER A 637 -30.18 -3.23 -6.05
CA SER A 637 -29.16 -3.80 -5.14
C SER A 637 -29.51 -5.18 -4.60
N SER A 638 -30.65 -5.75 -4.99
CA SER A 638 -31.09 -7.05 -4.53
C SER A 638 -31.15 -8.00 -5.72
N ASP A 639 -30.08 -8.78 -5.90
CA ASP A 639 -29.98 -9.80 -6.95
C ASP A 639 -31.18 -10.74 -6.93
N THR A 640 -31.71 -11.04 -5.74
CA THR A 640 -32.91 -11.86 -5.55
C THR A 640 -34.20 -11.23 -6.09
N LEU A 641 -34.35 -9.91 -6.05
CA LEU A 641 -35.51 -9.19 -6.61
C LEU A 641 -35.35 -8.96 -8.11
N GLY A 642 -34.11 -8.75 -8.58
CA GLY A 642 -33.75 -8.74 -9.99
C GLY A 642 -34.06 -10.08 -10.66
N ASP A 643 -33.65 -11.19 -10.02
CA ASP A 643 -33.94 -12.55 -10.45
C ASP A 643 -35.43 -12.89 -10.37
N LEU A 644 -36.14 -12.39 -9.37
CA LEU A 644 -37.60 -12.55 -9.28
C LEU A 644 -38.28 -11.84 -10.46
N LYS A 645 -37.85 -10.61 -10.78
CA LYS A 645 -38.39 -9.82 -11.89
C LYS A 645 -38.10 -10.47 -13.24
N THR A 646 -36.87 -10.92 -13.47
CA THR A 646 -36.48 -11.58 -14.74
C THR A 646 -37.18 -12.93 -14.90
N THR A 647 -37.38 -13.67 -13.81
CA THR A 647 -38.10 -14.96 -13.83
C THR A 647 -39.61 -14.77 -14.01
N LEU A 648 -40.22 -13.78 -13.36
CA LEU A 648 -41.68 -13.53 -13.44
C LEU A 648 -42.10 -12.85 -14.75
N LEU A 649 -41.38 -11.82 -15.20
CA LEU A 649 -41.76 -10.99 -16.34
C LEU A 649 -41.00 -11.35 -17.64
N GLY A 650 -39.89 -12.09 -17.53
CA GLY A 650 -39.01 -12.40 -18.64
C GLY A 650 -37.98 -11.30 -18.87
N ASN A 651 -36.79 -11.68 -19.33
CA ASN A 651 -35.82 -10.72 -19.85
C ASN A 651 -36.15 -10.49 -21.33
N GLY A 652 -36.12 -9.25 -21.82
CA GLY A 652 -36.57 -8.83 -23.16
C GLY A 652 -35.92 -9.50 -24.38
N ASN A 653 -35.13 -10.56 -24.18
CA ASN A 653 -34.44 -11.37 -25.19
C ASN A 653 -35.21 -12.66 -25.56
N GLY A 654 -36.54 -12.61 -25.59
CA GLY A 654 -37.37 -13.69 -26.17
C GLY A 654 -37.62 -14.91 -25.29
N THR A 655 -37.24 -14.89 -24.00
CA THR A 655 -37.65 -15.91 -23.03
C THR A 655 -38.95 -15.45 -22.34
N PRO A 656 -40.10 -16.11 -22.58
CA PRO A 656 -41.35 -15.68 -21.95
C PRO A 656 -41.29 -15.94 -20.44
N GLY A 657 -41.51 -14.89 -19.65
CA GLY A 657 -41.57 -14.97 -18.19
C GLY A 657 -42.67 -15.91 -17.68
N LEU A 658 -42.53 -16.34 -16.43
CA LEU A 658 -43.38 -17.35 -15.79
C LEU A 658 -44.87 -16.98 -15.84
N LEU A 659 -45.21 -15.68 -15.72
CA LEU A 659 -46.59 -15.20 -15.82
C LEU A 659 -47.17 -15.31 -17.23
N ASN A 660 -46.37 -15.06 -18.27
CA ASN A 660 -46.81 -15.19 -19.66
C ASN A 660 -46.98 -16.65 -20.06
N GLN A 661 -46.13 -17.55 -19.55
CA GLN A 661 -46.27 -19.00 -19.76
C GLN A 661 -47.53 -19.54 -19.07
N ILE A 662 -47.78 -19.16 -17.81
CA ILE A 662 -49.01 -19.54 -17.10
C ILE A 662 -50.24 -18.97 -17.80
N HIS A 663 -50.22 -17.70 -18.22
CA HIS A 663 -51.33 -17.09 -18.95
C HIS A 663 -51.62 -17.80 -20.29
N GLY A 664 -50.57 -18.18 -21.03
CA GLY A 664 -50.69 -18.96 -22.27
C GLY A 664 -51.31 -20.35 -22.03
N MET A 665 -50.91 -21.04 -20.96
CA MET A 665 -51.42 -22.37 -20.60
C MET A 665 -52.86 -22.33 -20.05
N VAL A 666 -53.23 -21.28 -19.32
CA VAL A 666 -54.62 -21.08 -18.85
C VAL A 666 -55.56 -20.85 -20.03
N LYS A 667 -55.09 -20.11 -21.06
CA LYS A 667 -55.84 -19.85 -22.28
C LYS A 667 -55.96 -21.09 -23.18
N SER A 668 -54.91 -21.90 -23.30
CA SER A 668 -54.96 -23.17 -24.06
C SER A 668 -55.84 -24.22 -23.38
N ALA A 669 -55.90 -24.23 -22.04
CA ALA A 669 -56.76 -25.12 -21.26
C ALA A 669 -58.25 -24.67 -21.19
N GLY A 670 -58.60 -23.51 -21.76
CA GLY A 670 -60.00 -23.09 -21.93
C GLY A 670 -60.71 -22.56 -20.67
N PHE A 671 -59.97 -22.15 -19.63
CA PHE A 671 -60.57 -21.59 -18.42
C PHE A 671 -61.07 -20.14 -18.61
N LYS A 672 -62.22 -19.81 -18.01
CA LYS A 672 -62.73 -18.42 -17.97
C LYS A 672 -62.05 -17.66 -16.83
N SER A 673 -61.80 -16.36 -17.01
CA SER A 673 -61.10 -15.51 -16.02
C SER A 673 -61.76 -15.49 -14.63
N GLU A 674 -63.08 -15.70 -14.54
CA GLU A 674 -63.78 -15.77 -13.26
C GLU A 674 -63.45 -17.04 -12.46
N ASP A 675 -63.22 -18.17 -13.13
CA ASP A 675 -62.95 -19.46 -12.49
C ASP A 675 -61.55 -19.55 -11.87
N VAL A 676 -60.65 -18.67 -12.30
CA VAL A 676 -59.24 -18.67 -11.95
C VAL A 676 -58.91 -17.62 -10.88
N LYS A 677 -59.73 -16.56 -10.77
CA LYS A 677 -59.49 -15.39 -9.91
C LYS A 677 -59.35 -15.72 -8.42
N ASN A 678 -60.09 -16.72 -7.94
CA ASN A 678 -60.15 -17.08 -6.52
C ASN A 678 -59.28 -18.30 -6.16
N LEU A 679 -58.47 -18.79 -7.09
CA LEU A 679 -57.56 -19.91 -6.85
C LEU A 679 -56.18 -19.39 -6.42
N SER A 680 -55.50 -20.14 -5.56
CA SER A 680 -54.08 -19.93 -5.31
C SER A 680 -53.26 -20.42 -6.50
N LEU A 681 -52.06 -19.87 -6.68
CA LEU A 681 -51.19 -20.23 -7.81
C LEU A 681 -50.88 -21.74 -7.83
N ALA A 682 -50.65 -22.36 -6.66
CA ALA A 682 -50.46 -23.80 -6.53
C ALA A 682 -51.72 -24.60 -6.89
N ALA A 683 -52.90 -24.14 -6.48
CA ALA A 683 -54.17 -24.80 -6.78
C ALA A 683 -54.51 -24.72 -8.28
N LEU A 684 -54.21 -23.59 -8.93
CA LEU A 684 -54.37 -23.43 -10.38
C LEU A 684 -53.43 -24.38 -11.14
N LEU A 685 -52.14 -24.43 -10.79
CA LEU A 685 -51.18 -25.29 -11.46
C LEU A 685 -51.50 -26.77 -11.29
N LEU A 686 -52.01 -27.17 -10.12
CA LEU A 686 -52.50 -28.54 -9.89
C LEU A 686 -53.73 -28.86 -10.76
N LYS A 687 -54.65 -27.90 -10.92
CA LYS A 687 -55.84 -28.05 -11.75
C LYS A 687 -55.48 -28.13 -13.24
N LEU A 688 -54.51 -27.31 -13.68
CA LEU A 688 -53.92 -27.37 -15.02
C LEU A 688 -53.22 -28.70 -15.26
N TYR A 689 -52.42 -29.20 -14.30
CA TYR A 689 -51.74 -30.48 -14.40
C TYR A 689 -52.73 -31.65 -14.60
N ASN A 690 -53.86 -31.61 -13.91
CA ASN A 690 -54.87 -32.68 -14.00
C ASN A 690 -55.69 -32.65 -15.30
N GLN A 691 -55.79 -31.50 -15.98
CA GLN A 691 -56.60 -31.32 -17.19
C GLN A 691 -55.78 -31.21 -18.49
N SER A 692 -54.46 -31.26 -18.42
CA SER A 692 -53.55 -31.10 -19.57
C SER A 692 -52.99 -32.43 -20.11
N GLY A 693 -52.56 -32.41 -21.38
CA GLY A 693 -51.97 -33.57 -22.08
C GLY A 693 -50.58 -33.96 -21.56
N SER A 694 -50.04 -35.10 -22.01
CA SER A 694 -48.75 -35.62 -21.50
C SER A 694 -47.53 -34.73 -21.78
N GLU A 695 -47.57 -33.90 -22.83
CA GLU A 695 -46.50 -32.95 -23.16
C GLU A 695 -46.46 -31.74 -22.21
N ASP A 696 -47.63 -31.19 -21.86
CA ASP A 696 -47.72 -29.98 -21.03
C ASP A 696 -47.46 -30.26 -19.54
N LYS A 697 -47.69 -31.50 -19.09
CA LYS A 697 -47.45 -31.93 -17.70
C LYS A 697 -46.00 -31.75 -17.26
N GLY A 698 -45.03 -31.94 -18.15
CA GLY A 698 -43.60 -31.75 -17.86
C GLY A 698 -43.21 -30.27 -17.72
N ALA A 699 -43.92 -29.36 -18.39
CA ALA A 699 -43.73 -27.92 -18.21
C ALA A 699 -44.42 -27.44 -16.92
N ILE A 700 -45.61 -27.96 -16.63
CA ILE A 700 -46.38 -27.61 -15.43
C ILE A 700 -45.68 -28.11 -14.15
N SER A 701 -45.03 -29.28 -14.17
CA SER A 701 -44.26 -29.76 -13.00
C SER A 701 -43.07 -28.86 -12.69
N LYS A 702 -42.31 -28.43 -13.72
CA LYS A 702 -41.21 -27.47 -13.55
C LYS A 702 -41.70 -26.12 -13.01
N LEU A 703 -42.88 -25.67 -13.45
CA LEU A 703 -43.51 -24.46 -12.92
C LEU A 703 -43.95 -24.63 -11.46
N MET A 704 -44.50 -25.78 -11.08
CA MET A 704 -44.85 -26.07 -9.69
C MET A 704 -43.63 -26.09 -8.78
N ASP A 705 -42.52 -26.67 -9.23
CA ASP A 705 -41.26 -26.70 -8.47
C ASP A 705 -40.68 -25.29 -8.30
N ALA A 706 -40.69 -24.47 -9.36
CA ALA A 706 -40.27 -23.08 -9.28
C ALA A 706 -41.14 -22.28 -8.30
N VAL A 707 -42.47 -22.40 -8.40
CA VAL A 707 -43.41 -21.70 -7.49
C VAL A 707 -43.21 -22.11 -6.04
N LYS A 708 -42.88 -23.38 -5.80
CA LYS A 708 -42.59 -23.90 -4.45
C LYS A 708 -41.24 -23.42 -3.92
N GLN A 709 -40.22 -23.37 -4.78
CA GLN A 709 -38.89 -22.86 -4.45
C GLN A 709 -38.93 -21.37 -4.07
N TYR A 710 -39.78 -20.58 -4.73
CA TYR A 710 -39.91 -19.13 -4.46
C TYR A 710 -41.03 -18.77 -3.47
N GLY A 711 -41.71 -19.75 -2.86
CA GLY A 711 -42.72 -19.51 -1.82
C GLY A 711 -44.01 -18.83 -2.31
N LEU A 712 -44.27 -18.81 -3.62
CA LEU A 712 -45.40 -18.09 -4.23
C LEU A 712 -46.70 -18.93 -4.28
N GLY A 713 -46.71 -20.12 -3.70
CA GLY A 713 -47.79 -21.10 -3.84
C GLY A 713 -49.13 -20.69 -3.21
N GLU A 714 -49.12 -19.93 -2.11
CA GLU A 714 -50.34 -19.53 -1.38
C GLU A 714 -50.94 -18.21 -1.86
N GLN A 715 -50.26 -17.47 -2.74
CA GLN A 715 -50.79 -16.22 -3.26
C GLN A 715 -52.00 -16.45 -4.17
N GLN A 716 -53.06 -15.68 -3.94
CA GLN A 716 -54.23 -15.65 -4.81
C GLN A 716 -53.88 -14.95 -6.11
N ILE A 717 -54.38 -15.48 -7.23
CA ILE A 717 -54.12 -14.94 -8.56
C ILE A 717 -54.68 -13.51 -8.71
N SER A 718 -55.73 -13.17 -7.96
CA SER A 718 -56.29 -11.82 -7.87
C SER A 718 -55.32 -10.75 -7.33
N GLY A 719 -54.24 -11.13 -6.63
CA GLY A 719 -53.22 -10.21 -6.12
C GLY A 719 -51.99 -10.08 -7.03
N LEU A 720 -51.90 -10.89 -8.10
CA LEU A 720 -50.78 -10.95 -9.04
C LEU A 720 -51.13 -10.43 -10.44
N LEU A 721 -52.43 -10.37 -10.77
CA LEU A 721 -53.01 -9.66 -11.92
C LEU A 721 -53.38 -8.25 -11.52
#